data_AF-A0A9Q3SQ44-F1
#
_entry.id   AF-A0A9Q3SQ44-F1
#
_cell.length_a   1.000
_cell.length_b   1.000
_cell.length_c   1.000
_cell.angle_alpha   90.00
_cell.angle_beta   90.00
_cell.angle_gamma   90.00
#
_symmetry.space_group_name_H-M   'P 1'
#
loop_
_entity.id
_entity.type
_entity.pdbx_description
1 polymer ?
#
loop_
_entity_poly.entity_id
_entity_poly.type
_entity_poly.pdbx_seq_one_letter_code
_entity_poly.pdbx_strand_id
1 'polypeptide(L)'
;MDSPATRATETGIYPSSITIPHRDQRTGPLTRARQRRTFIVLGSVEAAGLALTVFGRSKRARAVGLGLVAPGGGQAYTRKPVKALLSALTSATGLIVWIGSGNMLMTPLVWLGSAASAGKDADESTRVSDAARVVIPLLVTGTTAWLVDRIREDFVKQQAVAAETNKYLETFAPPLRGDDRPEPYVAAELTLDELMLARTVLDVALQDDDDWSNYDILEQFQPSAVRYQLNYLGWALSMLQYSRMPAFHGYLSEAQRKLIQKFQQRKVWSYWWLENLWGNLENNPDPVRRQNIMLTGFFGLQIATYQSATGDMRYTQPGTVKFRWDDENSFDYSLTTMCDAIVDDISRSPWSMIACEPNWVYPYCNGTGANTFRIHDRMSGTGYWDRIKYGFTKSMDVEFHRPDGTSHMFKSTRTGYGNGAMPFNSTEMRPLTPELADRGWALTRAGVGAFDENGDPIGTVFRDLPRGFDPGNAGSGKVLQYGGIIDAAREAGDEKLAQAAWGELFETTTVARDHGRLAFAGASLQSTAFLAKSAFNRKGGWLDLIERGLPDAWLHGPVLDAVAYADAMVARAETDGTGLDVVLHPVSGAVTTDLTLARLTPHSRYVVDAGGRTTNIVADADGRASVAVNLAGRTAVSIQPASPRSTGPAST
;
A
#
# COMPACT_ATOMS: atom_id res chain seq x y z
N MET A 1 -11.67 -24.73 -24.09
CA MET A 1 -10.39 -24.36 -24.72
C MET A 1 -10.78 -23.37 -25.78
N ASP A 2 -10.74 -22.09 -25.46
CA ASP A 2 -11.08 -21.05 -26.42
C ASP A 2 -9.83 -20.70 -27.22
N SER A 3 -10.02 -20.64 -28.54
CA SER A 3 -8.99 -20.42 -29.56
C SER A 3 -8.24 -19.09 -29.35
N PRO A 4 -6.93 -19.00 -29.62
CA PRO A 4 -6.13 -17.77 -29.45
C PRO A 4 -6.49 -16.60 -30.40
N ALA A 5 -7.51 -16.74 -31.25
CA ALA A 5 -7.71 -15.90 -32.44
C ALA A 5 -8.81 -14.82 -32.32
N THR A 6 -9.24 -14.44 -31.11
CA THR A 6 -10.17 -13.30 -30.88
C THR A 6 -9.70 -12.36 -29.76
N ARG A 7 -8.41 -12.05 -29.70
CA ARG A 7 -7.94 -10.81 -29.03
C ARG A 7 -8.10 -9.64 -30.01
N ALA A 8 -9.34 -9.22 -30.25
CA ALA A 8 -9.56 -7.84 -30.65
C ALA A 8 -8.97 -6.98 -29.53
N THR A 9 -8.03 -6.11 -29.88
CA THR A 9 -7.21 -5.34 -28.94
C THR A 9 -8.10 -4.45 -28.07
N GLU A 10 -8.35 -4.91 -26.85
CA GLU A 10 -8.98 -4.14 -25.78
C GLU A 10 -7.97 -3.05 -25.33
N THR A 11 -7.94 -1.90 -25.99
CA THR A 11 -6.89 -0.86 -25.87
C THR A 11 -7.17 0.23 -24.81
N GLY A 12 -8.17 0.06 -23.96
CA GLY A 12 -8.66 1.08 -23.02
C GLY A 12 -8.65 0.66 -21.55
N ILE A 13 -9.12 1.54 -20.65
CA ILE A 13 -9.53 1.14 -19.30
C ILE A 13 -10.82 0.31 -19.45
N TYR A 14 -10.95 -0.78 -18.69
CA TYR A 14 -12.19 -1.56 -18.66
C TYR A 14 -13.35 -0.68 -18.16
N PRO A 15 -14.49 -0.63 -18.86
CA PRO A 15 -15.60 0.23 -18.48
C PRO A 15 -16.19 -0.25 -17.14
N SER A 16 -15.97 0.54 -16.10
CA SER A 16 -16.59 0.38 -14.78
C SER A 16 -17.54 1.55 -14.49
N SER A 17 -18.31 1.45 -13.41
CA SER A 17 -19.28 2.46 -12.99
C SER A 17 -19.15 2.67 -11.49
N ILE A 18 -19.46 3.87 -11.00
CA ILE A 18 -19.63 4.10 -9.56
C ILE A 18 -20.76 3.23 -8.99
N THR A 19 -21.83 2.98 -9.74
CA THR A 19 -22.93 2.08 -9.32
C THR A 19 -22.53 0.61 -9.44
N ILE A 20 -23.01 -0.20 -8.50
CA ILE A 20 -22.71 -1.63 -8.42
C ILE A 20 -23.48 -2.35 -9.54
N PRO A 21 -22.78 -2.99 -10.50
CA PRO A 21 -23.44 -3.70 -11.58
C PRO A 21 -24.15 -4.95 -11.06
N HIS A 22 -25.29 -5.29 -11.68
CA HIS A 22 -25.95 -6.57 -11.42
C HIS A 22 -24.99 -7.73 -11.76
N ARG A 23 -24.83 -8.67 -10.82
CA ARG A 23 -24.01 -9.87 -10.99
C ARG A 23 -24.90 -11.10 -10.97
N ASP A 24 -24.83 -11.93 -12.01
CA ASP A 24 -25.53 -13.24 -12.06
C ASP A 24 -24.79 -14.34 -11.29
N GLN A 25 -23.55 -14.05 -10.89
CA GLN A 25 -22.64 -15.00 -10.25
C GLN A 25 -21.89 -14.30 -9.12
N ARG A 26 -21.64 -15.02 -8.04
CA ARG A 26 -20.95 -14.48 -6.86
C ARG A 26 -19.51 -14.05 -7.12
N THR A 27 -18.81 -14.75 -8.02
CA THR A 27 -17.39 -14.51 -8.32
C THR A 27 -17.15 -14.45 -9.82
N GLY A 28 -16.10 -13.75 -10.24
CA GLY A 28 -15.69 -13.65 -11.64
C GLY A 28 -15.34 -14.99 -12.31
N PRO A 29 -15.33 -15.06 -13.65
CA PRO A 29 -15.11 -16.28 -14.41
C PRO A 29 -13.77 -16.96 -14.11
N LEU A 30 -12.69 -16.21 -13.92
CA LEU A 30 -11.37 -16.78 -13.61
C LEU A 30 -11.38 -17.40 -12.22
N THR A 31 -11.93 -16.68 -11.24
CA THR A 31 -12.13 -17.19 -9.88
C THR A 31 -12.95 -18.49 -9.90
N ARG A 32 -14.09 -18.51 -10.58
CA ARG A 32 -14.94 -19.72 -10.70
C ARG A 32 -14.19 -20.89 -11.34
N ALA A 33 -13.39 -20.64 -12.37
CA ALA A 33 -12.60 -21.67 -13.02
C ALA A 33 -11.56 -22.28 -12.06
N ARG A 34 -10.91 -21.46 -11.22
CA ARG A 34 -9.97 -21.94 -10.20
C ARG A 34 -10.65 -22.68 -9.05
N GLN A 35 -11.79 -22.18 -8.58
CA GLN A 35 -12.59 -22.85 -7.56
C GLN A 35 -13.08 -24.21 -8.05
N ARG A 36 -13.63 -24.29 -9.27
CA ARG A 36 -14.05 -25.56 -9.89
C ARG A 36 -12.90 -26.55 -9.99
N ARG A 37 -11.73 -26.12 -10.48
CA ARG A 37 -10.54 -26.98 -10.53
C ARG A 37 -10.15 -27.49 -9.14
N THR A 38 -10.21 -26.62 -8.14
CA THR A 38 -9.87 -26.97 -6.74
C THR A 38 -10.84 -28.00 -6.19
N PHE A 39 -12.14 -27.81 -6.36
CA PHE A 39 -13.15 -28.78 -5.94
C PHE A 39 -13.00 -30.13 -6.65
N ILE A 40 -12.65 -30.14 -7.95
CA ILE A 40 -12.37 -31.39 -8.68
C ILE A 40 -11.15 -32.11 -8.06
N VAL A 41 -10.07 -31.39 -7.76
CA VAL A 41 -8.86 -31.97 -7.17
C VAL A 41 -9.15 -32.52 -5.76
N LEU A 42 -9.75 -31.72 -4.88
CA LEU A 42 -10.09 -32.14 -3.52
C LEU A 42 -11.10 -33.30 -3.54
N GLY A 43 -12.16 -33.20 -4.35
CA GLY A 43 -13.14 -34.27 -4.52
C GLY A 43 -12.53 -35.57 -5.08
N SER A 44 -11.49 -35.48 -5.92
CA SER A 44 -10.77 -36.67 -6.39
C SER A 44 -9.94 -37.33 -5.29
N VAL A 45 -9.30 -36.53 -4.43
CA VAL A 45 -8.56 -37.02 -3.25
C VAL A 45 -9.53 -37.68 -2.26
N GLU A 46 -10.65 -37.04 -1.97
CA GLU A 46 -11.70 -37.58 -1.11
C GLU A 46 -12.31 -38.86 -1.71
N ALA A 47 -12.60 -38.90 -3.01
CA ALA A 47 -13.11 -40.10 -3.69
C ALA A 47 -12.11 -41.26 -3.63
N ALA A 48 -10.81 -41.00 -3.81
CA ALA A 48 -9.77 -42.00 -3.62
C ALA A 48 -9.69 -42.47 -2.16
N GLY A 49 -9.83 -41.54 -1.21
CA GLY A 49 -9.91 -41.84 0.23
C GLY A 49 -11.11 -42.71 0.58
N LEU A 50 -12.28 -42.43 0.02
CA LEU A 50 -13.50 -43.22 0.16
C LEU A 50 -13.34 -44.61 -0.45
N ALA A 51 -12.76 -44.71 -1.65
CA ALA A 51 -12.49 -46.00 -2.29
C ALA A 51 -11.57 -46.87 -1.44
N LEU A 52 -10.50 -46.29 -0.87
CA LEU A 52 -9.62 -47.00 0.07
C LEU A 52 -10.34 -47.39 1.37
N THR A 53 -11.27 -46.58 1.85
CA THR A 53 -12.07 -46.85 3.06
C THR A 53 -13.06 -47.98 2.86
N VAL A 54 -13.73 -48.03 1.69
CA VAL A 54 -14.77 -49.01 1.36
C VAL A 54 -14.17 -50.32 0.86
N PHE A 55 -13.26 -50.25 -0.11
CA PHE A 55 -12.71 -51.43 -0.80
C PHE A 55 -11.37 -51.91 -0.21
N GLY A 56 -10.75 -51.12 0.67
CA GLY A 56 -9.51 -51.50 1.34
C GLY A 56 -9.68 -52.78 2.17
N ARG A 57 -8.80 -53.76 1.94
CA ARG A 57 -8.81 -55.05 2.66
C ARG A 57 -8.04 -55.01 3.99
N SER A 58 -7.16 -54.03 4.19
CA SER A 58 -6.36 -53.86 5.42
C SER A 58 -6.83 -52.69 6.28
N LYS A 59 -6.57 -52.77 7.60
CA LYS A 59 -6.81 -51.66 8.55
C LYS A 59 -6.06 -50.39 8.12
N ARG A 60 -4.81 -50.54 7.67
CA ARG A 60 -3.98 -49.46 7.11
C ARG A 60 -4.63 -48.77 5.93
N ALA A 61 -5.08 -49.51 4.92
CA ALA A 61 -5.70 -48.92 3.73
C ALA A 61 -6.92 -48.06 4.11
N ARG A 62 -7.74 -48.56 5.06
CA ARG A 62 -8.93 -47.86 5.54
C ARG A 62 -8.60 -46.62 6.37
N ALA A 63 -7.57 -46.70 7.21
CA ALA A 63 -7.09 -45.56 8.01
C ALA A 63 -6.49 -44.46 7.13
N VAL A 64 -5.66 -44.82 6.14
CA VAL A 64 -5.13 -43.89 5.14
C VAL A 64 -6.28 -43.28 4.34
N GLY A 65 -7.22 -44.10 3.88
CA GLY A 65 -8.40 -43.65 3.14
C GLY A 65 -9.19 -42.58 3.90
N LEU A 66 -9.51 -42.82 5.17
CA LEU A 66 -10.19 -41.84 6.02
C LEU A 66 -9.34 -40.60 6.32
N GLY A 67 -8.01 -40.72 6.40
CA GLY A 67 -7.10 -39.60 6.51
C GLY A 67 -7.04 -38.72 5.24
N LEU A 68 -7.27 -39.31 4.06
CA LEU A 68 -7.40 -38.58 2.80
C LEU A 68 -8.77 -37.90 2.66
N VAL A 69 -9.83 -38.44 3.27
CA VAL A 69 -11.15 -37.78 3.29
C VAL A 69 -11.13 -36.52 4.17
N ALA A 70 -10.49 -36.60 5.34
CA ALA A 70 -10.33 -35.45 6.22
C ALA A 70 -9.07 -35.59 7.08
N PRO A 71 -8.31 -34.50 7.31
CA PRO A 71 -7.24 -34.47 8.31
C PRO A 71 -7.73 -34.97 9.68
N GLY A 72 -7.05 -35.99 10.22
CA GLY A 72 -7.45 -36.63 11.48
C GLY A 72 -8.48 -37.76 11.36
N GLY A 73 -9.11 -37.96 10.20
CA GLY A 73 -10.12 -39.00 9.99
C GLY A 73 -9.59 -40.42 10.19
N GLY A 74 -8.35 -40.68 9.76
CA GLY A 74 -7.67 -41.95 10.00
C GLY A 74 -7.38 -42.22 11.48
N GLN A 75 -6.98 -41.18 12.23
CA GLN A 75 -6.73 -41.28 13.67
C GLN A 75 -8.03 -41.54 14.45
N ALA A 76 -9.16 -40.94 14.02
CA ALA A 76 -10.47 -41.25 14.57
C ALA A 76 -10.84 -42.73 14.38
N TYR A 77 -10.54 -43.31 13.21
CA TYR A 77 -10.71 -44.75 12.95
C TYR A 77 -9.84 -45.62 13.88
N THR A 78 -8.61 -45.20 14.18
CA THR A 78 -7.72 -45.90 15.14
C THR A 78 -8.03 -45.60 16.62
N ARG A 79 -9.13 -44.88 16.92
CA ARG A 79 -9.53 -44.47 18.29
C ARG A 79 -8.47 -43.64 19.02
N LYS A 80 -7.74 -42.78 18.29
CA LYS A 80 -6.75 -41.84 18.84
C LYS A 80 -7.25 -40.39 18.71
N PRO A 81 -8.25 -39.96 19.50
CA PRO A 81 -8.93 -38.67 19.33
C PRO A 81 -7.98 -37.47 19.51
N VAL A 82 -7.00 -37.55 20.42
CA VAL A 82 -5.99 -36.50 20.59
C VAL A 82 -5.14 -36.34 19.34
N LYS A 83 -4.65 -37.44 18.74
CA LYS A 83 -3.90 -37.39 17.48
C LYS A 83 -4.76 -36.91 16.32
N ALA A 84 -6.06 -37.24 16.31
CA ALA A 84 -7.00 -36.74 15.30
C ALA A 84 -7.12 -35.22 15.37
N LEU A 85 -7.33 -34.68 16.57
CA LEU A 85 -7.37 -33.24 16.82
C LEU A 85 -6.05 -32.56 16.42
N LEU A 86 -4.91 -33.12 16.82
CA LEU A 86 -3.59 -32.59 16.43
C LEU A 86 -3.39 -32.59 14.92
N SER A 87 -3.87 -33.62 14.20
CA SER A 87 -3.77 -33.69 12.74
C SER A 87 -4.63 -32.61 12.07
N ALA A 88 -5.84 -32.37 12.59
CA ALA A 88 -6.71 -31.30 12.12
C ALA A 88 -6.10 -29.92 12.39
N LEU A 89 -5.59 -29.69 13.61
CA LEU A 89 -4.94 -28.44 14.01
C LEU A 89 -3.69 -28.15 13.18
N THR A 90 -2.80 -29.14 13.00
CA THR A 90 -1.59 -28.97 12.19
C THR A 90 -1.90 -28.71 10.72
N SER A 91 -2.95 -29.34 10.18
CA SER A 91 -3.41 -29.06 8.81
C SER A 91 -3.97 -27.64 8.68
N ALA A 92 -4.71 -27.17 9.69
CA ALA A 92 -5.18 -25.78 9.77
C ALA A 92 -4.01 -24.78 9.90
N THR A 93 -3.01 -25.07 10.72
CA THR A 93 -1.78 -24.27 10.80
C THR A 93 -1.04 -24.27 9.46
N GLY A 94 -0.99 -25.40 8.76
CA GLY A 94 -0.39 -25.47 7.43
C GLY A 94 -1.08 -24.54 6.42
N LEU A 95 -2.40 -24.42 6.48
CA LEU A 95 -3.16 -23.43 5.67
C LEU A 95 -2.80 -21.99 6.05
N ILE A 96 -2.67 -21.68 7.35
CA ILE A 96 -2.26 -20.35 7.81
C ILE A 96 -0.86 -20.01 7.30
N VAL A 97 0.09 -20.94 7.40
CA VAL A 97 1.46 -20.77 6.88
C VAL A 97 1.45 -20.58 5.38
N TRP A 98 0.63 -21.32 4.64
CA TRP A 98 0.50 -21.13 3.19
C TRP A 98 -0.06 -19.74 2.83
N ILE A 99 -1.08 -19.27 3.56
CA ILE A 99 -1.65 -17.93 3.38
C ILE A 99 -0.59 -16.86 3.69
N GLY A 100 0.12 -16.99 4.81
CA GLY A 100 1.03 -15.94 5.31
C GLY A 100 2.46 -15.95 4.76
N SER A 101 2.86 -16.94 3.97
CA SER A 101 4.25 -17.00 3.44
C SER A 101 4.34 -17.51 2.00
N GLY A 102 3.22 -17.88 1.39
CA GLY A 102 3.23 -18.54 0.08
C GLY A 102 3.76 -19.98 0.08
N ASN A 103 4.04 -20.58 1.26
CA ASN A 103 4.51 -21.96 1.37
C ASN A 103 3.42 -22.98 0.99
N MET A 104 3.39 -23.31 -0.30
CA MET A 104 2.36 -24.19 -0.87
C MET A 104 2.53 -25.67 -0.47
N LEU A 105 3.70 -26.04 0.05
CA LEU A 105 4.03 -27.44 0.35
C LEU A 105 3.54 -27.87 1.72
N MET A 106 3.40 -26.94 2.66
CA MET A 106 3.08 -27.26 4.04
C MET A 106 1.74 -27.98 4.18
N THR A 107 0.66 -27.45 3.58
CA THR A 107 -0.68 -28.07 3.70
C THR A 107 -0.73 -29.48 3.11
N PRO A 108 -0.30 -29.73 1.85
CA PRO A 108 -0.31 -31.09 1.30
C PRO A 108 0.57 -32.07 2.08
N LEU A 109 1.76 -31.64 2.52
CA LEU A 109 2.68 -32.51 3.26
C LEU A 109 2.13 -32.89 4.64
N VAL A 110 1.57 -31.94 5.38
CA VAL A 110 0.96 -32.20 6.68
C VAL A 110 -0.26 -33.11 6.53
N TRP A 111 -1.11 -32.86 5.53
CA TRP A 111 -2.29 -33.69 5.29
C TRP A 111 -1.91 -35.12 4.91
N LEU A 112 -1.08 -35.32 3.88
CA LEU A 112 -0.64 -36.64 3.45
C LEU A 112 0.18 -37.36 4.53
N GLY A 113 1.02 -36.62 5.26
CA GLY A 113 1.77 -37.14 6.40
C GLY A 113 0.85 -37.63 7.52
N SER A 114 -0.22 -36.90 7.83
CA SER A 114 -1.21 -37.33 8.82
C SER A 114 -1.95 -38.59 8.39
N ALA A 115 -2.31 -38.71 7.10
CA ALA A 115 -2.96 -39.91 6.56
C ALA A 115 -2.02 -41.13 6.61
N ALA A 116 -0.75 -40.96 6.23
CA ALA A 116 0.26 -42.01 6.31
C ALA A 116 0.54 -42.45 7.76
N SER A 117 0.60 -41.49 8.70
CA SER A 117 0.74 -41.77 10.13
C SER A 117 -0.43 -42.59 10.67
N ALA A 118 -1.67 -42.27 10.26
CA ALA A 118 -2.84 -43.05 10.65
C ALA A 118 -2.75 -44.50 10.14
N GLY A 119 -2.22 -44.69 8.93
CA GLY A 119 -1.96 -46.01 8.37
C GLY A 119 -1.05 -46.86 9.26
N LYS A 120 0.08 -46.29 9.72
CA LYS A 120 1.00 -46.97 10.65
C LYS A 120 0.34 -47.27 11.99
N ASP A 121 -0.35 -46.28 12.56
CA ASP A 121 -1.09 -46.43 13.82
C ASP A 121 -2.14 -47.58 13.72
N ALA A 122 -2.74 -47.78 12.55
CA ALA A 122 -3.76 -48.81 12.32
C ALA A 122 -3.19 -50.24 12.21
N ASP A 123 -1.96 -50.41 11.74
CA ASP A 123 -1.27 -51.70 11.72
C ASP A 123 -0.99 -52.19 13.16
N GLU A 124 -0.63 -51.28 14.05
CA GLU A 124 -0.34 -51.55 15.47
C GLU A 124 -1.60 -51.66 16.35
N SER A 125 -2.74 -51.17 15.87
CA SER A 125 -3.96 -51.07 16.67
C SER A 125 -4.74 -52.39 16.73
N THR A 126 -4.96 -52.87 17.95
CA THR A 126 -5.79 -54.06 18.23
C THR A 126 -7.28 -53.79 17.99
N ARG A 127 -7.76 -52.56 18.26
CA ARG A 127 -9.16 -52.13 18.10
C ARG A 127 -9.28 -50.92 17.19
N VAL A 128 -10.35 -50.89 16.40
CA VAL A 128 -10.70 -49.80 15.47
C VAL A 128 -12.15 -49.36 15.67
N SER A 129 -12.54 -48.22 15.12
CA SER A 129 -13.92 -47.72 15.14
C SER A 129 -14.53 -47.80 13.73
N ASP A 130 -15.28 -48.86 13.44
CA ASP A 130 -15.92 -49.02 12.13
C ASP A 130 -16.97 -47.92 11.85
N ALA A 131 -17.56 -47.32 12.89
CA ALA A 131 -18.45 -46.17 12.75
C ALA A 131 -17.77 -44.97 12.06
N ALA A 132 -16.46 -44.79 12.25
CA ALA A 132 -15.71 -43.70 11.60
C ALA A 132 -15.75 -43.78 10.07
N ARG A 133 -15.95 -44.97 9.49
CA ARG A 133 -16.07 -45.17 8.03
C ARG A 133 -17.30 -44.51 7.42
N VAL A 134 -18.33 -44.28 8.23
CA VAL A 134 -19.59 -43.66 7.81
C VAL A 134 -19.66 -42.23 8.31
N VAL A 135 -19.31 -42.01 9.59
CA VAL A 135 -19.41 -40.69 10.23
C VAL A 135 -18.51 -39.66 9.55
N ILE A 136 -17.24 -39.98 9.24
CA ILE A 136 -16.31 -39.00 8.65
C ILE A 136 -16.78 -38.54 7.26
N PRO A 137 -17.11 -39.43 6.30
CA PRO A 137 -17.66 -39.01 5.01
C PRO A 137 -18.96 -38.21 5.12
N LEU A 138 -19.88 -38.60 6.02
CA LEU A 138 -21.13 -37.87 6.22
C LEU A 138 -20.89 -36.47 6.77
N LEU A 139 -19.94 -36.30 7.71
CA LEU A 139 -19.56 -34.98 8.23
C LEU A 139 -19.00 -34.09 7.13
N VAL A 140 -18.05 -34.60 6.32
CA VAL A 140 -17.46 -33.82 5.20
C VAL A 140 -18.53 -33.43 4.17
N THR A 141 -19.40 -34.37 3.80
CA THR A 141 -20.50 -34.12 2.86
C THR A 141 -21.49 -33.11 3.42
N GLY A 142 -21.90 -33.26 4.68
CA GLY A 142 -22.82 -32.36 5.37
C GLY A 142 -22.26 -30.94 5.50
N THR A 143 -21.00 -30.80 5.92
CA THR A 143 -20.31 -29.51 5.99
C THR A 143 -20.21 -28.85 4.61
N THR A 144 -19.89 -29.62 3.56
CA THR A 144 -19.80 -29.09 2.19
C THR A 144 -21.16 -28.60 1.69
N ALA A 145 -22.22 -29.39 1.87
CA ALA A 145 -23.58 -29.01 1.49
C ALA A 145 -24.04 -27.73 2.24
N TRP A 146 -23.78 -27.67 3.55
CA TRP A 146 -24.07 -26.49 4.37
C TRP A 146 -23.31 -25.24 3.90
N LEU A 147 -22.01 -25.35 3.55
CA LEU A 147 -21.23 -24.24 3.01
C LEU A 147 -21.80 -23.75 1.66
N VAL A 148 -22.18 -24.66 0.77
CA VAL A 148 -22.78 -24.31 -0.53
C VAL A 148 -24.10 -23.56 -0.34
N ASP A 149 -24.93 -24.01 0.59
CA ASP A 149 -26.19 -23.35 0.92
C ASP A 149 -25.98 -21.95 1.48
N ARG A 150 -25.08 -21.78 2.45
CA ARG A 150 -24.69 -20.46 2.98
C ARG A 150 -24.14 -19.53 1.92
N ILE A 151 -23.33 -20.03 1.00
CA ILE A 151 -22.82 -19.22 -0.12
C ILE A 151 -23.94 -18.71 -1.02
N ARG A 152 -25.01 -19.49 -1.22
CA ARG A 152 -26.18 -19.08 -2.01
C ARG A 152 -27.01 -18.04 -1.26
N GLU A 153 -27.28 -18.26 0.02
CA GLU A 153 -28.00 -17.30 0.86
C GLU A 153 -27.27 -15.95 0.92
N ASP A 154 -25.96 -15.97 1.14
CA ASP A 154 -25.14 -14.77 1.18
C ASP A 154 -25.13 -14.03 -0.15
N PHE A 155 -25.12 -14.76 -1.28
CA PHE A 155 -25.19 -14.13 -2.60
C PHE A 155 -26.48 -13.34 -2.82
N VAL A 156 -27.63 -13.88 -2.41
CA VAL A 156 -28.93 -13.19 -2.50
C VAL A 156 -28.92 -11.94 -1.61
N LYS A 157 -28.38 -12.04 -0.37
CA LYS A 157 -28.23 -10.89 0.53
C LYS A 157 -27.35 -9.80 -0.08
N GLN A 158 -26.24 -10.18 -0.70
CA GLN A 158 -25.33 -9.24 -1.34
C GLN A 158 -25.99 -8.48 -2.50
N GLN A 159 -26.81 -9.16 -3.31
CA GLN A 159 -27.57 -8.50 -4.39
C GLN A 159 -28.59 -7.50 -3.83
N ALA A 160 -29.27 -7.84 -2.72
CA ALA A 160 -30.18 -6.92 -2.05
C ALA A 160 -29.46 -5.68 -1.48
N VAL A 161 -28.29 -5.87 -0.85
CA VAL A 161 -27.45 -4.77 -0.39
C VAL A 161 -27.03 -3.87 -1.56
N ALA A 162 -26.61 -4.45 -2.68
CA ALA A 162 -26.22 -3.69 -3.86
C ALA A 162 -27.35 -2.82 -4.42
N ALA A 163 -28.57 -3.35 -4.48
CA ALA A 163 -29.73 -2.58 -4.93
C ALA A 163 -30.02 -1.38 -4.01
N GLU A 164 -29.89 -1.55 -2.70
CA GLU A 164 -30.07 -0.45 -1.74
C GLU A 164 -28.93 0.56 -1.82
N THR A 165 -27.69 0.08 -1.86
CA THR A 165 -26.49 0.92 -1.97
C THR A 165 -26.49 1.73 -3.28
N ASN A 166 -27.02 1.19 -4.37
CA ASN A 166 -27.12 1.91 -5.63
C ASN A 166 -28.01 3.15 -5.55
N LYS A 167 -29.06 3.16 -4.72
CA LYS A 167 -29.88 4.37 -4.50
C LYS A 167 -29.05 5.53 -3.97
N TYR A 168 -28.09 5.24 -3.10
CA TYR A 168 -27.13 6.21 -2.61
C TYR A 168 -26.13 6.60 -3.70
N LEU A 169 -25.51 5.61 -4.36
CA LEU A 169 -24.45 5.84 -5.36
C LEU A 169 -24.94 6.59 -6.61
N GLU A 170 -26.19 6.42 -7.01
CA GLU A 170 -26.80 7.15 -8.14
C GLU A 170 -26.89 8.67 -7.91
N THR A 171 -26.91 9.10 -6.65
CA THR A 171 -26.96 10.51 -6.26
C THR A 171 -25.62 11.05 -5.75
N PHE A 172 -24.62 10.19 -5.60
CA PHE A 172 -23.32 10.57 -5.09
C PHE A 172 -22.50 11.32 -6.16
N ALA A 173 -22.07 12.54 -5.84
CA ALA A 173 -21.23 13.33 -6.72
C ALA A 173 -19.74 12.97 -6.50
N PRO A 174 -19.03 12.43 -7.51
CA PRO A 174 -17.62 12.11 -7.38
C PRO A 174 -16.76 13.39 -7.22
N PRO A 175 -15.87 13.47 -6.20
CA PRO A 175 -15.34 14.76 -5.74
C PRO A 175 -14.19 15.37 -6.55
N LEU A 176 -13.67 14.66 -7.56
CA LEU A 176 -12.49 15.03 -8.35
C LEU A 176 -12.72 14.84 -9.86
N ARG A 177 -13.94 15.03 -10.34
CA ARG A 177 -14.29 14.92 -11.77
C ARG A 177 -14.55 16.29 -12.37
N GLY A 178 -14.17 16.47 -13.64
CA GLY A 178 -14.35 17.73 -14.35
C GLY A 178 -13.76 18.91 -13.58
N ASP A 179 -14.55 19.97 -13.45
CA ASP A 179 -14.17 21.23 -12.81
C ASP A 179 -13.97 21.14 -11.28
N ASP A 180 -14.40 20.05 -10.64
CA ASP A 180 -14.21 19.85 -9.20
C ASP A 180 -12.75 19.54 -8.82
N ARG A 181 -11.92 19.13 -9.78
CA ARG A 181 -10.50 18.88 -9.58
C ARG A 181 -9.72 20.21 -9.72
N PRO A 182 -9.16 20.77 -8.64
CA PRO A 182 -8.42 22.02 -8.71
C PRO A 182 -7.14 21.87 -9.55
N GLU A 183 -6.62 22.97 -10.10
CA GLU A 183 -5.24 23.01 -10.60
C GLU A 183 -4.25 22.73 -9.46
N PRO A 184 -3.06 22.16 -9.73
CA PRO A 184 -2.07 21.90 -8.69
C PRO A 184 -1.73 23.17 -7.90
N TYR A 185 -1.80 23.09 -6.57
CA TYR A 185 -1.52 24.19 -5.67
C TYR A 185 -0.74 23.72 -4.43
N VAL A 186 -0.01 24.63 -3.79
CA VAL A 186 0.62 24.38 -2.49
C VAL A 186 -0.41 24.63 -1.40
N ALA A 187 -0.70 23.62 -0.59
CA ALA A 187 -1.65 23.73 0.50
C ALA A 187 -1.17 24.72 1.58
N ALA A 188 -2.05 24.98 2.55
CA ALA A 188 -1.73 25.83 3.68
C ALA A 188 -0.48 25.34 4.43
N GLU A 189 0.14 26.26 5.16
CA GLU A 189 1.23 25.95 6.09
C GLU A 189 0.82 24.83 7.05
N LEU A 190 1.77 23.95 7.39
CA LEU A 190 1.55 22.93 8.42
C LEU A 190 1.19 23.57 9.76
N THR A 191 0.22 22.99 10.46
CA THR A 191 0.00 23.29 11.87
C THR A 191 1.21 22.85 12.71
N LEU A 192 1.32 23.33 13.95
CA LEU A 192 2.43 22.91 14.83
C LEU A 192 2.46 21.39 15.06
N ASP A 193 1.30 20.75 15.24
CA ASP A 193 1.25 19.29 15.41
C ASP A 193 1.66 18.55 14.13
N GLU A 194 1.24 19.01 12.95
CA GLU A 194 1.67 18.42 11.67
C GLU A 194 3.17 18.65 11.42
N LEU A 195 3.71 19.81 11.82
CA LEU A 195 5.15 20.11 11.75
C LEU A 195 5.97 19.21 12.68
N MET A 196 5.46 18.95 13.88
CA MET A 196 6.07 18.01 14.82
C MET A 196 5.99 16.57 14.33
N LEU A 197 4.90 16.18 13.65
CA LEU A 197 4.77 14.89 12.98
C LEU A 197 5.76 14.76 11.80
N ALA A 198 5.94 15.83 11.02
CA ALA A 198 6.95 15.88 9.95
C ALA A 198 8.36 15.67 10.52
N ARG A 199 8.68 16.31 11.65
CA ARG A 199 9.96 16.09 12.33
C ARG A 199 10.13 14.64 12.78
N THR A 200 9.10 14.02 13.38
CA THR A 200 9.14 12.60 13.78
C THR A 200 9.53 11.67 12.63
N VAL A 201 8.91 11.82 11.45
CA VAL A 201 9.23 10.95 10.30
C VAL A 201 10.58 11.29 9.66
N LEU A 202 11.00 12.56 9.70
CA LEU A 202 12.32 12.98 9.23
C LEU A 202 13.46 12.48 10.12
N ASP A 203 13.28 12.48 11.44
CA ASP A 203 14.28 11.96 12.40
C ASP A 203 14.64 10.51 12.04
N VAL A 204 13.63 9.68 11.75
CA VAL A 204 13.82 8.27 11.37
C VAL A 204 14.42 8.13 9.97
N ALA A 205 13.99 8.95 9.02
CA ALA A 205 14.46 8.89 7.64
C ALA A 205 15.90 9.39 7.45
N LEU A 206 16.38 10.26 8.35
CA LEU A 206 17.75 10.80 8.33
C LEU A 206 18.76 9.95 9.09
N GLN A 207 18.32 8.92 9.83
CA GLN A 207 19.19 7.97 10.52
C GLN A 207 20.22 7.35 9.57
N ASP A 208 21.36 6.97 10.14
CA ASP A 208 22.42 6.28 9.39
C ASP A 208 21.91 4.96 8.78
N ASP A 209 22.57 4.54 7.71
CA ASP A 209 22.16 3.37 6.91
C ASP A 209 21.99 2.11 7.76
N ASP A 210 22.86 1.86 8.73
CA ASP A 210 22.82 0.67 9.59
C ASP A 210 22.05 0.86 10.90
N ASP A 211 21.51 2.06 11.16
CA ASP A 211 20.72 2.33 12.35
C ASP A 211 19.24 1.93 12.15
N TRP A 212 18.80 0.91 12.88
CA TRP A 212 17.44 0.39 12.84
C TRP A 212 16.69 0.60 14.16
N SER A 213 17.21 1.43 15.06
CA SER A 213 16.72 1.57 16.44
C SER A 213 15.27 2.05 16.55
N ASN A 214 14.77 2.82 15.57
CA ASN A 214 13.40 3.33 15.54
C ASN A 214 12.46 2.54 14.62
N TYR A 215 12.89 1.39 14.10
CA TYR A 215 12.08 0.54 13.24
C TYR A 215 11.47 -0.61 14.05
N ASP A 216 10.20 -0.92 13.79
CA ASP A 216 9.55 -2.10 14.35
C ASP A 216 10.07 -3.35 13.62
N ILE A 217 10.90 -4.16 14.28
CA ILE A 217 11.46 -5.39 13.68
C ILE A 217 10.89 -6.61 14.39
N LEU A 218 9.79 -7.14 13.85
CA LEU A 218 9.18 -8.39 14.31
C LEU A 218 9.51 -9.57 13.39
N GLU A 219 9.25 -9.39 12.09
CA GLU A 219 9.39 -10.42 11.06
C GLU A 219 9.52 -9.74 9.66
N GLN A 220 9.60 -10.52 8.58
CA GLN A 220 9.84 -10.00 7.21
C GLN A 220 8.91 -10.57 6.12
N PHE A 221 7.88 -11.33 6.48
CA PHE A 221 6.92 -11.95 5.55
C PHE A 221 5.56 -11.22 5.56
N GLN A 222 5.12 -10.73 6.70
CA GLN A 222 3.79 -10.19 6.96
C GLN A 222 3.78 -8.65 6.96
N PRO A 223 2.62 -8.00 7.19
CA PRO A 223 2.50 -6.56 7.17
C PRO A 223 3.40 -5.77 8.13
N SER A 224 4.05 -6.42 9.11
CA SER A 224 5.04 -5.79 10.01
C SER A 224 6.43 -5.63 9.40
N ALA A 225 6.66 -6.17 8.20
CA ALA A 225 7.97 -6.10 7.57
C ALA A 225 8.46 -4.66 7.35
N VAL A 226 9.76 -4.44 7.59
CA VAL A 226 10.38 -3.11 7.56
C VAL A 226 10.25 -2.40 6.20
N ARG A 227 10.07 -3.16 5.11
CA ARG A 227 9.81 -2.61 3.78
C ARG A 227 8.62 -1.65 3.79
N TYR A 228 7.53 -2.01 4.46
CA TYR A 228 6.33 -1.17 4.50
C TYR A 228 6.58 0.11 5.27
N GLN A 229 7.30 0.05 6.40
CA GLN A 229 7.70 1.23 7.17
C GLN A 229 8.52 2.20 6.31
N LEU A 230 9.52 1.70 5.58
CA LEU A 230 10.34 2.50 4.65
C LEU A 230 9.49 3.13 3.53
N ASN A 231 8.56 2.37 2.94
CA ASN A 231 7.70 2.87 1.88
C ASN A 231 6.75 3.97 2.37
N TYR A 232 6.08 3.77 3.51
CA TYR A 232 5.19 4.79 4.07
C TYR A 232 5.95 6.06 4.49
N LEU A 233 7.17 5.93 5.02
CA LEU A 233 8.05 7.09 5.26
C LEU A 233 8.34 7.82 3.93
N GLY A 234 8.75 7.08 2.90
CA GLY A 234 9.03 7.65 1.58
C GLY A 234 7.84 8.39 1.00
N TRP A 235 6.65 7.78 1.00
CA TRP A 235 5.43 8.40 0.48
C TRP A 235 4.96 9.58 1.32
N ALA A 236 5.12 9.53 2.65
CA ALA A 236 4.84 10.67 3.51
C ALA A 236 5.74 11.86 3.15
N LEU A 237 7.04 11.64 2.98
CA LEU A 237 7.98 12.70 2.61
C LEU A 237 7.76 13.21 1.17
N SER A 238 7.40 12.34 0.22
CA SER A 238 7.01 12.78 -1.13
C SER A 238 5.74 13.62 -1.11
N MET A 239 4.75 13.25 -0.28
CA MET A 239 3.52 14.04 -0.12
C MET A 239 3.76 15.37 0.59
N LEU A 240 4.63 15.38 1.60
CA LEU A 240 5.09 16.60 2.28
C LEU A 240 5.72 17.56 1.28
N GLN A 241 6.69 17.08 0.50
CA GLN A 241 7.37 17.88 -0.50
C GLN A 241 6.38 18.37 -1.54
N TYR A 242 5.60 17.49 -2.16
CA TYR A 242 4.69 17.88 -3.24
C TYR A 242 3.56 18.83 -2.81
N SER A 243 2.94 18.58 -1.65
CA SER A 243 1.70 19.25 -1.28
C SER A 243 1.89 20.51 -0.43
N ARG A 244 3.03 20.63 0.27
CA ARG A 244 3.27 21.69 1.27
C ARG A 244 4.53 22.50 0.99
N MET A 245 5.54 21.86 0.42
CA MET A 245 6.86 22.49 0.27
C MET A 245 7.60 22.06 -1.01
N PRO A 246 7.02 22.20 -2.21
CA PRO A 246 7.67 21.73 -3.45
C PRO A 246 8.98 22.47 -3.72
N ALA A 247 9.13 23.68 -3.19
CA ALA A 247 10.34 24.47 -3.30
C ALA A 247 11.37 24.23 -2.16
N PHE A 248 11.21 23.16 -1.36
CA PHE A 248 12.18 22.76 -0.34
C PHE A 248 12.83 21.43 -0.68
N HIS A 249 14.16 21.46 -0.87
CA HIS A 249 14.94 20.27 -1.15
C HIS A 249 15.66 19.82 0.13
N GLY A 250 16.82 20.39 0.45
CA GLY A 250 17.51 20.24 1.74
C GLY A 250 17.47 18.85 2.36
N TYR A 251 17.26 18.82 3.67
CA TYR A 251 17.16 17.58 4.44
C TYR A 251 15.96 16.71 4.02
N LEU A 252 14.92 17.29 3.40
CA LEU A 252 13.73 16.53 2.97
C LEU A 252 14.03 15.63 1.76
N SER A 253 14.74 16.17 0.77
CA SER A 253 15.22 15.38 -0.37
C SER A 253 16.33 14.43 0.02
N GLU A 254 17.20 14.80 0.98
CA GLU A 254 18.19 13.88 1.56
C GLU A 254 17.53 12.68 2.23
N ALA A 255 16.55 12.91 3.12
CA ALA A 255 15.83 11.88 3.84
C ALA A 255 15.21 10.85 2.89
N GLN A 256 14.56 11.29 1.81
CA GLN A 256 13.99 10.38 0.81
C GLN A 256 15.07 9.54 0.11
N ARG A 257 16.23 10.11 -0.23
CA ARG A 257 17.34 9.36 -0.83
C ARG A 257 17.93 8.33 0.14
N LYS A 258 18.10 8.69 1.42
CA LYS A 258 18.54 7.75 2.47
C LYS A 258 17.58 6.58 2.61
N LEU A 259 16.26 6.82 2.60
CA LEU A 259 15.28 5.73 2.63
C LEU A 259 15.39 4.82 1.39
N ILE A 260 15.58 5.38 0.19
CA ILE A 260 15.75 4.60 -1.04
C ILE A 260 17.04 3.75 -1.00
N GLN A 261 18.11 4.28 -0.42
CA GLN A 261 19.35 3.54 -0.19
C GLN A 261 19.17 2.43 0.85
N LYS A 262 18.56 2.73 1.99
CA LYS A 262 18.28 1.79 3.08
C LYS A 262 17.38 0.63 2.62
N PHE A 263 16.43 0.89 1.72
CA PHE A 263 15.54 -0.13 1.16
C PHE A 263 16.28 -1.23 0.38
N GLN A 264 17.43 -0.91 -0.23
CA GLN A 264 18.21 -1.85 -1.03
C GLN A 264 19.01 -2.86 -0.18
N GLN A 265 19.08 -2.64 1.14
CA GLN A 265 19.83 -3.51 2.04
C GLN A 265 19.21 -4.90 2.14
N ARG A 266 20.07 -5.93 2.19
CA ARG A 266 19.68 -7.34 2.26
C ARG A 266 18.65 -7.64 3.35
N LYS A 267 18.73 -6.96 4.51
CA LYS A 267 17.77 -7.10 5.61
C LYS A 267 16.31 -6.90 5.16
N VAL A 268 16.07 -6.04 4.19
CA VAL A 268 14.74 -5.65 3.72
C VAL A 268 14.13 -6.69 2.78
N TRP A 269 14.96 -7.38 1.97
CA TRP A 269 14.47 -8.14 0.83
C TRP A 269 14.87 -9.62 0.80
N SER A 270 15.81 -10.06 1.65
CA SER A 270 16.32 -11.43 1.61
C SER A 270 15.28 -12.50 1.95
N TYR A 271 14.16 -12.11 2.57
CA TYR A 271 13.02 -13.00 2.81
C TYR A 271 12.52 -13.65 1.51
N TRP A 272 12.67 -12.94 0.37
CA TRP A 272 12.17 -13.40 -0.92
C TRP A 272 12.80 -14.71 -1.37
N TRP A 273 14.07 -14.96 -1.02
CA TRP A 273 14.71 -16.24 -1.33
C TRP A 273 13.92 -17.43 -0.77
N LEU A 274 13.47 -17.33 0.48
CA LEU A 274 12.68 -18.38 1.12
C LEU A 274 11.30 -18.52 0.47
N GLU A 275 10.63 -17.39 0.22
CA GLU A 275 9.33 -17.39 -0.46
C GLU A 275 9.40 -18.00 -1.86
N ASN A 276 10.42 -17.63 -2.63
CA ASN A 276 10.64 -18.16 -3.97
C ASN A 276 10.98 -19.66 -3.93
N LEU A 277 11.77 -20.09 -2.95
CA LEU A 277 12.17 -21.50 -2.78
C LEU A 277 10.96 -22.40 -2.50
N TRP A 278 10.09 -22.08 -1.53
CA TRP A 278 8.94 -22.95 -1.23
C TRP A 278 7.70 -22.65 -2.07
N GLY A 279 7.61 -21.43 -2.62
CA GLY A 279 6.40 -20.88 -3.23
C GLY A 279 6.45 -20.83 -4.75
N ASN A 280 7.64 -20.89 -5.36
CA ASN A 280 7.83 -21.11 -6.79
C ASN A 280 8.71 -22.32 -7.10
N LEU A 281 9.28 -22.98 -6.08
CA LEU A 281 10.24 -24.08 -6.22
C LEU A 281 11.51 -23.64 -6.96
N GLU A 282 11.94 -22.40 -6.72
CA GLU A 282 13.07 -21.79 -7.41
C GLU A 282 14.12 -21.28 -6.42
N ASN A 283 15.35 -21.79 -6.54
CA ASN A 283 16.49 -21.38 -5.72
C ASN A 283 17.19 -20.16 -6.33
N ASN A 284 16.50 -19.02 -6.37
CA ASN A 284 17.05 -17.76 -6.86
C ASN A 284 16.60 -16.62 -5.92
N PRO A 285 17.54 -15.87 -5.30
CA PRO A 285 17.21 -14.81 -4.36
C PRO A 285 16.83 -13.48 -5.01
N ASP A 286 16.95 -13.32 -6.34
CA ASP A 286 16.63 -12.07 -7.05
C ASP A 286 15.18 -11.62 -6.75
N PRO A 287 15.00 -10.45 -6.10
CA PRO A 287 13.70 -9.99 -5.64
C PRO A 287 12.84 -9.34 -6.73
N VAL A 288 13.38 -9.07 -7.93
CA VAL A 288 12.70 -8.32 -9.00
C VAL A 288 12.25 -9.23 -10.14
N ARG A 289 13.04 -10.25 -10.47
CA ARG A 289 12.87 -11.06 -11.68
C ARG A 289 11.47 -11.71 -11.84
N ARG A 290 10.78 -12.01 -10.75
CA ARG A 290 9.49 -12.71 -10.76
C ARG A 290 8.64 -12.34 -9.55
N GLN A 291 7.37 -11.99 -9.76
CA GLN A 291 6.40 -11.69 -8.70
C GLN A 291 6.89 -10.62 -7.71
N ASN A 292 6.72 -10.85 -6.40
CA ASN A 292 7.17 -9.99 -5.32
C ASN A 292 6.67 -8.53 -5.41
N ILE A 293 5.42 -8.33 -5.84
CA ILE A 293 4.89 -6.96 -6.05
C ILE A 293 4.84 -6.12 -4.77
N MET A 294 4.80 -6.77 -3.60
CA MET A 294 4.88 -6.07 -2.31
C MET A 294 6.24 -5.40 -2.07
N LEU A 295 7.29 -5.87 -2.72
CA LEU A 295 8.58 -5.20 -2.74
C LEU A 295 8.72 -4.33 -3.97
N THR A 296 8.57 -4.92 -5.16
CA THR A 296 8.90 -4.26 -6.43
C THR A 296 7.95 -3.11 -6.74
N GLY A 297 6.66 -3.30 -6.51
CA GLY A 297 5.64 -2.28 -6.73
C GLY A 297 5.71 -1.15 -5.71
N PHE A 298 5.94 -1.47 -4.44
CA PHE A 298 6.02 -0.46 -3.38
C PHE A 298 7.30 0.37 -3.49
N PHE A 299 8.44 -0.28 -3.70
CA PHE A 299 9.71 0.39 -3.88
C PHE A 299 9.76 1.20 -5.18
N GLY A 300 9.22 0.64 -6.27
CA GLY A 300 9.03 1.36 -7.52
C GLY A 300 8.23 2.63 -7.31
N LEU A 301 7.13 2.56 -6.55
CA LEU A 301 6.31 3.73 -6.27
C LEU A 301 7.04 4.75 -5.39
N GLN A 302 7.78 4.31 -4.38
CA GLN A 302 8.59 5.20 -3.53
C GLN A 302 9.61 5.99 -4.34
N ILE A 303 10.33 5.32 -5.26
CA ILE A 303 11.26 6.00 -6.17
C ILE A 303 10.48 6.95 -7.08
N ALA A 304 9.39 6.50 -7.69
CA ALA A 304 8.61 7.29 -8.63
C ALA A 304 8.01 8.54 -7.99
N THR A 305 7.47 8.46 -6.76
CA THR A 305 6.94 9.62 -6.05
C THR A 305 8.05 10.60 -5.66
N TYR A 306 9.25 10.11 -5.30
CA TYR A 306 10.42 10.97 -5.10
C TYR A 306 10.76 11.75 -6.38
N GLN A 307 10.87 11.05 -7.51
CA GLN A 307 11.16 11.69 -8.81
C GLN A 307 10.08 12.72 -9.15
N SER A 308 8.81 12.36 -8.96
CA SER A 308 7.69 13.24 -9.23
C SER A 308 7.62 14.46 -8.33
N ALA A 309 8.05 14.37 -7.08
CA ALA A 309 8.00 15.46 -6.11
C ALA A 309 9.21 16.40 -6.20
N THR A 310 10.29 15.98 -6.86
CA THR A 310 11.59 16.70 -6.87
C THR A 310 12.09 17.07 -8.27
N GLY A 311 11.61 16.39 -9.31
CA GLY A 311 12.18 16.44 -10.67
C GLY A 311 13.50 15.65 -10.81
N ASP A 312 13.98 15.00 -9.75
CA ASP A 312 15.27 14.32 -9.75
C ASP A 312 15.19 12.92 -10.36
N MET A 313 15.61 12.78 -11.62
CA MET A 313 15.50 11.54 -12.40
C MET A 313 16.63 10.53 -12.14
N ARG A 314 17.46 10.67 -11.10
CA ARG A 314 18.69 9.86 -10.95
C ARG A 314 18.45 8.34 -11.00
N TYR A 315 17.33 7.86 -10.48
CA TYR A 315 17.08 6.42 -10.34
C TYR A 315 16.60 5.73 -11.62
N THR A 316 16.49 6.46 -12.74
CA THR A 316 16.30 5.86 -14.07
C THR A 316 17.62 5.43 -14.69
N GLN A 317 18.75 5.91 -14.17
CA GLN A 317 20.07 5.57 -14.69
C GLN A 317 20.42 4.10 -14.39
N PRO A 318 21.14 3.40 -15.29
CA PRO A 318 21.53 2.01 -15.08
C PRO A 318 22.32 1.81 -13.77
N GLY A 319 21.94 0.80 -12.99
CA GLY A 319 22.67 0.37 -11.79
C GLY A 319 22.49 1.27 -10.55
N THR A 320 21.50 2.17 -10.54
CA THR A 320 21.20 2.99 -9.35
C THR A 320 20.37 2.27 -8.29
N VAL A 321 19.78 1.13 -8.66
CA VAL A 321 19.11 0.21 -7.75
C VAL A 321 19.89 -1.10 -7.74
N LYS A 322 20.42 -1.50 -6.58
CA LYS A 322 21.26 -2.71 -6.45
C LYS A 322 20.83 -3.55 -5.26
N PHE A 323 20.43 -4.78 -5.52
CA PHE A 323 20.13 -5.77 -4.48
C PHE A 323 21.32 -6.72 -4.33
N ARG A 324 22.20 -6.43 -3.35
CA ARG A 324 23.38 -7.27 -3.07
C ARG A 324 23.05 -8.42 -2.12
N TRP A 325 23.17 -9.66 -2.58
CA TRP A 325 22.97 -10.86 -1.77
C TRP A 325 24.22 -11.17 -0.94
N ASP A 326 25.39 -11.17 -1.55
CA ASP A 326 26.71 -11.35 -0.94
C ASP A 326 27.78 -10.66 -1.80
N ASP A 327 29.06 -10.92 -1.54
CA ASP A 327 30.18 -10.29 -2.27
C ASP A 327 30.25 -10.70 -3.75
N GLU A 328 29.68 -11.85 -4.12
CA GLU A 328 29.72 -12.40 -5.47
C GLU A 328 28.41 -12.16 -6.24
N ASN A 329 27.29 -12.04 -5.53
CA ASN A 329 25.95 -11.98 -6.10
C ASN A 329 25.30 -10.62 -5.86
N SER A 330 25.13 -9.84 -6.93
CA SER A 330 24.40 -8.57 -6.96
C SER A 330 23.43 -8.53 -8.13
N PHE A 331 22.22 -8.00 -7.90
CA PHE A 331 21.21 -7.80 -8.93
C PHE A 331 21.04 -6.29 -9.18
N ASP A 332 21.47 -5.84 -10.35
CA ASP A 332 21.51 -4.43 -10.72
C ASP A 332 20.32 -4.05 -11.58
N TYR A 333 19.67 -2.95 -11.22
CA TYR A 333 18.46 -2.41 -11.83
C TYR A 333 18.52 -0.87 -11.87
N SER A 334 17.58 -0.30 -12.61
CA SER A 334 17.05 1.05 -12.49
C SER A 334 15.53 0.98 -12.33
N LEU A 335 14.88 2.11 -12.02
CA LEU A 335 13.41 2.16 -12.00
C LEU A 335 12.82 1.66 -13.32
N THR A 336 13.43 2.03 -14.46
CA THR A 336 12.98 1.60 -15.79
C THR A 336 13.05 0.09 -15.96
N THR A 337 14.18 -0.54 -15.64
CA THR A 337 14.31 -2.01 -15.77
C THR A 337 13.45 -2.78 -14.76
N MET A 338 13.15 -2.19 -13.60
CA MET A 338 12.17 -2.75 -12.68
C MET A 338 10.77 -2.70 -13.31
N CYS A 339 10.38 -1.59 -13.92
CA CYS A 339 9.11 -1.49 -14.63
C CYS A 339 8.99 -2.52 -15.76
N ASP A 340 10.05 -2.72 -16.55
CA ASP A 340 10.10 -3.76 -17.59
C ASP A 340 9.80 -5.14 -17.01
N ALA A 341 10.50 -5.54 -15.94
CA ALA A 341 10.33 -6.84 -15.31
C ALA A 341 8.90 -7.04 -14.77
N ILE A 342 8.34 -6.04 -14.09
CA ILE A 342 7.01 -6.11 -13.49
C ILE A 342 5.93 -6.18 -14.59
N VAL A 343 6.01 -5.34 -15.62
CA VAL A 343 5.01 -5.31 -16.71
C VAL A 343 5.04 -6.61 -17.51
N ASP A 344 6.21 -7.16 -17.77
CA ASP A 344 6.34 -8.44 -18.45
C ASP A 344 5.72 -9.58 -17.62
N ASP A 345 5.85 -9.55 -16.29
CA ASP A 345 5.23 -10.54 -15.41
C ASP A 345 3.71 -10.38 -15.32
N ILE A 346 3.22 -9.14 -15.22
CA ILE A 346 1.77 -8.83 -15.28
C ILE A 346 1.17 -9.29 -16.61
N SER A 347 1.86 -9.03 -17.73
CA SER A 347 1.39 -9.37 -19.09
C SER A 347 1.22 -10.88 -19.31
N ARG A 348 2.01 -11.71 -18.60
CA ARG A 348 1.90 -13.18 -18.63
C ARG A 348 0.86 -13.72 -17.66
N SER A 349 0.41 -12.92 -16.68
CA SER A 349 -0.53 -13.36 -15.67
C SER A 349 -1.96 -13.37 -16.20
N PRO A 350 -2.71 -14.48 -16.06
CA PRO A 350 -4.14 -14.50 -16.41
C PRO A 350 -4.98 -13.57 -15.52
N TRP A 351 -4.43 -13.13 -14.38
CA TRP A 351 -5.08 -12.20 -13.45
C TRP A 351 -4.77 -10.74 -13.77
N SER A 352 -3.93 -10.46 -14.78
CA SER A 352 -3.40 -9.11 -15.06
C SER A 352 -2.82 -8.43 -13.81
N MET A 353 -2.28 -9.24 -12.91
CA MET A 353 -1.74 -8.91 -11.60
C MET A 353 -0.72 -9.99 -11.23
N ILE A 354 0.30 -9.64 -10.44
CA ILE A 354 1.29 -10.61 -9.95
C ILE A 354 1.21 -10.74 -8.42
N ALA A 355 1.77 -11.83 -7.92
CA ALA A 355 1.61 -12.21 -6.53
C ALA A 355 2.50 -11.36 -5.60
N CYS A 356 2.02 -11.07 -4.38
CA CYS A 356 2.83 -10.49 -3.30
C CYS A 356 3.69 -11.63 -2.74
N GLU A 357 3.10 -12.52 -1.95
CA GLU A 357 3.67 -13.85 -1.68
C GLU A 357 3.26 -14.83 -2.78
N PRO A 358 4.05 -15.87 -3.10
CA PRO A 358 3.71 -16.80 -4.16
C PRO A 358 2.32 -17.41 -3.99
N ASN A 359 1.55 -17.30 -5.08
CA ASN A 359 0.15 -17.70 -5.21
C ASN A 359 -0.91 -16.72 -4.70
N TRP A 360 -0.54 -15.62 -4.04
CA TRP A 360 -1.49 -14.66 -3.47
C TRP A 360 -1.43 -13.30 -4.16
N VAL A 361 -2.53 -12.89 -4.78
CA VAL A 361 -2.68 -11.60 -5.45
C VAL A 361 -3.55 -10.67 -4.62
N TYR A 362 -3.09 -9.42 -4.47
CA TYR A 362 -3.74 -8.39 -3.67
C TYR A 362 -3.98 -7.18 -4.58
N PRO A 363 -5.24 -6.68 -4.70
CA PRO A 363 -5.53 -5.50 -5.49
C PRO A 363 -4.73 -4.29 -5.01
N TYR A 364 -4.59 -4.12 -3.69
CA TYR A 364 -3.82 -3.02 -3.11
C TYR A 364 -2.35 -3.05 -3.56
N CYS A 365 -1.62 -4.17 -3.37
CA CYS A 365 -0.21 -4.22 -3.79
C CYS A 365 -0.05 -3.92 -5.29
N ASN A 366 -0.94 -4.48 -6.11
CA ASN A 366 -0.86 -4.33 -7.57
C ASN A 366 -1.23 -2.91 -8.02
N GLY A 367 -2.17 -2.23 -7.35
CA GLY A 367 -2.47 -0.82 -7.57
C GLY A 367 -1.31 0.09 -7.17
N THR A 368 -0.70 -0.15 -6.02
CA THR A 368 0.54 0.53 -5.61
C THR A 368 1.61 0.41 -6.70
N GLY A 369 1.86 -0.81 -7.19
CA GLY A 369 2.79 -1.03 -8.31
C GLY A 369 2.38 -0.31 -9.59
N ALA A 370 1.10 -0.33 -9.97
CA ALA A 370 0.63 0.30 -11.19
C ALA A 370 0.75 1.84 -11.19
N ASN A 371 0.68 2.48 -10.01
CA ASN A 371 0.96 3.93 -9.89
C ASN A 371 2.41 4.28 -10.26
N THR A 372 3.36 3.35 -10.08
CA THR A 372 4.74 3.51 -10.58
C THR A 372 4.76 3.70 -12.09
N PHE A 373 3.97 2.90 -12.82
CA PHE A 373 3.89 3.01 -14.29
C PHE A 373 3.30 4.33 -14.72
N ARG A 374 2.23 4.79 -14.06
CA ARG A 374 1.60 6.10 -14.34
C ARG A 374 2.62 7.23 -14.25
N ILE A 375 3.38 7.28 -13.17
CA ILE A 375 4.42 8.30 -12.98
C ILE A 375 5.54 8.13 -14.01
N HIS A 376 6.05 6.90 -14.19
CA HIS A 376 7.17 6.65 -15.10
C HIS A 376 6.82 6.97 -16.56
N ASP A 377 5.62 6.61 -17.01
CA ASP A 377 5.10 6.91 -18.35
C ASP A 377 5.05 8.43 -18.57
N ARG A 378 4.53 9.19 -17.60
CA ARG A 378 4.49 10.66 -17.66
C ARG A 378 5.89 11.27 -17.69
N MET A 379 6.81 10.80 -16.84
CA MET A 379 8.13 11.43 -16.67
C MET A 379 9.17 11.00 -17.70
N SER A 380 9.03 9.81 -18.29
CA SER A 380 10.03 9.23 -19.21
C SER A 380 9.47 8.94 -20.60
N GLY A 381 8.18 9.20 -20.85
CA GLY A 381 7.54 8.95 -22.15
C GLY A 381 7.35 7.46 -22.49
N THR A 382 7.33 6.58 -21.49
CA THR A 382 7.05 5.14 -21.67
C THR A 382 5.54 4.87 -21.78
N GLY A 383 5.16 3.62 -22.08
CA GLY A 383 3.76 3.18 -22.21
C GLY A 383 3.43 1.93 -21.41
N TYR A 384 3.98 1.79 -20.20
CA TYR A 384 3.80 0.62 -19.34
C TYR A 384 2.34 0.43 -18.91
N TRP A 385 1.68 1.50 -18.47
CA TRP A 385 0.28 1.42 -18.05
C TRP A 385 -0.62 1.03 -19.22
N ASP A 386 -0.40 1.61 -20.39
CA ASP A 386 -1.19 1.33 -21.59
C ASP A 386 -1.17 -0.15 -22.00
N ARG A 387 -0.06 -0.86 -21.73
CA ARG A 387 0.08 -2.29 -22.01
C ARG A 387 -0.81 -3.18 -21.13
N ILE A 388 -1.13 -2.74 -19.90
CA ILE A 388 -1.78 -3.61 -18.89
C ILE A 388 -3.16 -3.11 -18.44
N LYS A 389 -3.48 -1.82 -18.65
CA LYS A 389 -4.63 -1.13 -18.04
C LYS A 389 -5.95 -1.87 -18.20
N TYR A 390 -6.24 -2.39 -19.40
CA TYR A 390 -7.50 -3.08 -19.65
C TYR A 390 -7.65 -4.33 -18.78
N GLY A 391 -6.68 -5.24 -18.87
CA GLY A 391 -6.71 -6.49 -18.12
C GLY A 391 -6.71 -6.24 -16.62
N PHE A 392 -5.90 -5.28 -16.16
CA PHE A 392 -5.77 -4.90 -14.77
C PHE A 392 -7.10 -4.40 -14.18
N THR A 393 -7.72 -3.41 -14.84
CA THR A 393 -8.98 -2.79 -14.39
C THR A 393 -10.16 -3.75 -14.50
N LYS A 394 -10.18 -4.61 -15.53
CA LYS A 394 -11.16 -5.71 -15.65
C LYS A 394 -11.03 -6.70 -14.51
N SER A 395 -9.82 -7.11 -14.16
CA SER A 395 -9.59 -8.02 -13.03
C SER A 395 -10.01 -7.38 -11.71
N MET A 396 -9.72 -6.10 -11.47
CA MET A 396 -10.21 -5.40 -10.28
C MET A 396 -11.74 -5.43 -10.16
N ASP A 397 -12.47 -5.06 -11.21
CA ASP A 397 -13.93 -5.06 -11.17
C ASP A 397 -14.52 -6.48 -11.13
N VAL A 398 -14.16 -7.32 -12.09
CA VAL A 398 -14.85 -8.60 -12.32
C VAL A 398 -14.37 -9.69 -11.36
N GLU A 399 -13.10 -9.70 -11.01
CA GLU A 399 -12.54 -10.74 -10.15
C GLU A 399 -12.50 -10.30 -8.69
N PHE A 400 -12.22 -9.04 -8.35
CA PHE A 400 -12.01 -8.66 -6.93
C PHE A 400 -13.19 -7.96 -6.27
N HIS A 401 -14.15 -7.39 -7.01
CA HIS A 401 -15.37 -6.88 -6.39
C HIS A 401 -16.38 -7.98 -6.11
N ARG A 402 -17.04 -7.81 -4.97
CA ARG A 402 -18.12 -8.65 -4.51
C ARG A 402 -19.45 -8.13 -5.07
N PRO A 403 -20.49 -8.97 -5.12
CA PRO A 403 -21.82 -8.56 -5.58
C PRO A 403 -22.43 -7.42 -4.75
N ASP A 404 -22.02 -7.25 -3.49
CA ASP A 404 -22.44 -6.16 -2.60
C ASP A 404 -21.69 -4.82 -2.84
N GLY A 405 -20.79 -4.76 -3.83
CA GLY A 405 -20.01 -3.57 -4.15
C GLY A 405 -18.74 -3.38 -3.34
N THR A 406 -18.54 -4.16 -2.27
CA THR A 406 -17.27 -4.19 -1.52
C THR A 406 -16.21 -5.00 -2.28
N SER A 407 -14.97 -4.96 -1.81
CA SER A 407 -13.83 -5.64 -2.45
C SER A 407 -13.24 -6.73 -1.57
N HIS A 408 -12.69 -7.76 -2.22
CA HIS A 408 -11.82 -8.74 -1.58
C HIS A 408 -10.42 -8.15 -1.38
N MET A 409 -9.81 -8.43 -0.22
CA MET A 409 -8.45 -7.98 0.09
C MET A 409 -7.39 -8.74 -0.70
N PHE A 410 -7.63 -10.02 -0.95
CA PHE A 410 -6.71 -10.90 -1.66
C PHE A 410 -7.42 -12.08 -2.29
N LYS A 411 -6.73 -12.74 -3.24
CA LYS A 411 -7.13 -14.00 -3.84
C LYS A 411 -5.96 -14.95 -4.06
N SER A 412 -6.21 -16.24 -3.92
CA SER A 412 -5.30 -17.28 -4.37
C SER A 412 -5.40 -17.43 -5.89
N THR A 413 -4.29 -17.25 -6.58
CA THR A 413 -4.16 -17.50 -8.03
C THR A 413 -4.38 -18.98 -8.40
N ARG A 414 -4.21 -19.90 -7.44
CA ARG A 414 -4.39 -21.34 -7.62
C ARG A 414 -5.81 -21.80 -7.35
N THR A 415 -6.38 -21.39 -6.21
CA THR A 415 -7.69 -21.91 -5.77
C THR A 415 -8.86 -20.98 -6.07
N GLY A 416 -8.60 -19.69 -6.32
CA GLY A 416 -9.64 -18.67 -6.38
C GLY A 416 -10.28 -18.40 -5.02
N TYR A 417 -9.74 -18.94 -3.92
CA TYR A 417 -10.14 -18.53 -2.58
C TYR A 417 -9.79 -17.06 -2.38
N GLY A 418 -10.72 -16.28 -1.83
CA GLY A 418 -10.50 -14.89 -1.47
C GLY A 418 -11.31 -14.54 -0.25
N ASN A 419 -10.82 -13.58 0.52
CA ASN A 419 -11.47 -13.11 1.74
C ASN A 419 -11.47 -11.57 1.82
N GLY A 420 -12.22 -11.03 2.77
CA GLY A 420 -12.45 -9.61 2.94
C GLY A 420 -13.76 -9.15 2.31
N ALA A 421 -14.32 -8.12 2.93
CA ALA A 421 -15.46 -7.33 2.48
C ALA A 421 -15.24 -5.92 3.01
N MET A 422 -14.46 -5.13 2.27
CA MET A 422 -14.13 -3.75 2.65
C MET A 422 -14.47 -2.80 1.50
N PRO A 423 -14.85 -1.55 1.78
CA PRO A 423 -14.82 -0.49 0.77
C PRO A 423 -13.50 -0.51 0.02
N PHE A 424 -13.56 -0.28 -1.29
CA PHE A 424 -12.37 -0.25 -2.13
C PHE A 424 -11.50 0.96 -1.77
N ASN A 425 -10.17 0.80 -1.76
CA ASN A 425 -9.26 1.90 -1.43
C ASN A 425 -9.43 3.03 -2.45
N SER A 426 -9.76 4.24 -1.99
CA SER A 426 -10.07 5.36 -2.88
C SER A 426 -8.81 6.09 -3.34
N THR A 427 -7.95 6.55 -2.43
CA THR A 427 -6.78 7.38 -2.75
C THR A 427 -5.84 6.71 -3.75
N GLU A 428 -5.32 5.52 -3.42
CA GLU A 428 -4.34 4.83 -4.25
C GLU A 428 -4.91 4.33 -5.59
N MET A 429 -6.21 4.07 -5.67
CA MET A 429 -6.83 3.50 -6.87
C MET A 429 -7.43 4.55 -7.80
N ARG A 430 -7.60 5.80 -7.34
CA ARG A 430 -8.21 6.87 -8.14
C ARG A 430 -7.50 7.11 -9.48
N PRO A 431 -6.15 7.12 -9.57
CA PRO A 431 -5.44 7.28 -10.85
C PRO A 431 -5.61 6.10 -11.82
N LEU A 432 -6.09 4.95 -11.34
CA LEU A 432 -6.09 3.68 -12.08
C LEU A 432 -7.51 3.24 -12.47
N THR A 433 -8.44 3.32 -11.53
CA THR A 433 -9.84 2.88 -11.63
C THR A 433 -10.75 3.91 -10.95
N PRO A 434 -10.92 5.11 -11.52
CA PRO A 434 -11.52 6.23 -10.81
C PRO A 434 -12.97 5.95 -10.38
N GLU A 435 -13.77 5.26 -11.19
CA GLU A 435 -15.15 4.87 -10.84
C GLU A 435 -15.24 3.97 -9.60
N LEU A 436 -14.35 2.97 -9.50
CA LEU A 436 -14.30 2.05 -8.37
C LEU A 436 -13.74 2.73 -7.12
N ALA A 437 -12.78 3.62 -7.30
CA ALA A 437 -12.20 4.44 -6.24
C ALA A 437 -13.25 5.42 -5.65
N ASP A 438 -14.04 6.06 -6.51
CA ASP A 438 -15.11 6.96 -6.10
C ASP A 438 -16.23 6.21 -5.36
N ARG A 439 -16.60 5.00 -5.81
CA ARG A 439 -17.47 4.10 -5.03
C ARG A 439 -16.86 3.78 -3.67
N GLY A 440 -15.59 3.40 -3.65
CA GLY A 440 -14.85 3.10 -2.42
C GLY A 440 -14.85 4.26 -1.43
N TRP A 441 -14.69 5.49 -1.91
CA TRP A 441 -14.81 6.70 -1.11
C TRP A 441 -16.24 6.90 -0.58
N ALA A 442 -17.25 6.80 -1.44
CA ALA A 442 -18.65 6.96 -1.04
C ALA A 442 -19.03 6.00 0.10
N LEU A 443 -18.65 4.72 -0.03
CA LEU A 443 -18.92 3.70 0.99
C LEU A 443 -18.11 3.91 2.27
N THR A 444 -16.83 4.32 2.15
CA THR A 444 -15.99 4.65 3.32
C THR A 444 -16.59 5.83 4.07
N ARG A 445 -16.94 6.92 3.38
CA ARG A 445 -17.52 8.12 3.96
C ARG A 445 -18.82 7.79 4.72
N ALA A 446 -19.73 7.04 4.10
CA ALA A 446 -20.99 6.66 4.70
C ALA A 446 -20.85 5.65 5.86
N GLY A 447 -19.89 4.73 5.77
CA GLY A 447 -19.71 3.66 6.77
C GLY A 447 -18.84 4.04 7.96
N VAL A 448 -17.97 5.05 7.82
CA VAL A 448 -17.00 5.46 8.86
C VAL A 448 -17.33 6.81 9.48
N GLY A 449 -17.80 7.78 8.69
CA GLY A 449 -18.13 9.11 9.19
C GLY A 449 -19.35 9.09 10.10
N ALA A 450 -19.28 9.80 11.22
CA ALA A 450 -20.44 10.13 12.04
C ALA A 450 -20.89 11.55 11.69
N PHE A 451 -22.19 11.74 11.42
CA PHE A 451 -22.76 13.01 10.98
C PHE A 451 -23.92 13.42 11.89
N ASP A 452 -24.09 14.72 12.09
CA ASP A 452 -25.25 15.27 12.79
C ASP A 452 -26.51 15.30 11.90
N GLU A 453 -27.61 15.85 12.43
CA GLU A 453 -28.88 15.98 11.70
C GLU A 453 -28.78 16.88 10.46
N ASN A 454 -27.79 17.77 10.40
CA ASN A 454 -27.53 18.66 9.25
C ASN A 454 -26.58 18.03 8.22
N GLY A 455 -26.02 16.85 8.52
CA GLY A 455 -25.04 16.18 7.68
C GLY A 455 -23.61 16.69 7.85
N ASP A 456 -23.34 17.48 8.89
CA ASP A 456 -21.99 17.92 9.24
C ASP A 456 -21.26 16.81 10.01
N PRO A 457 -19.98 16.52 9.68
CA PRO A 457 -19.23 15.45 10.34
C PRO A 457 -18.88 15.84 11.78
N ILE A 458 -19.21 14.97 12.73
CA ILE A 458 -18.98 15.15 14.17
C ILE A 458 -17.93 14.19 14.74
N GLY A 459 -17.43 13.25 13.92
CA GLY A 459 -16.43 12.28 14.33
C GLY A 459 -16.46 11.04 13.45
N THR A 460 -16.01 9.92 14.01
CA THR A 460 -15.99 8.63 13.31
C THR A 460 -16.51 7.50 14.19
N VAL A 461 -16.90 6.39 13.57
CA VAL A 461 -17.22 5.14 14.29
C VAL A 461 -16.03 4.58 15.08
N PHE A 462 -14.80 5.09 14.87
CA PHE A 462 -13.61 4.63 15.57
C PHE A 462 -13.55 5.10 17.01
N ARG A 463 -14.25 6.17 17.39
CA ARG A 463 -14.36 6.64 18.78
C ARG A 463 -14.74 5.51 19.72
N ASP A 464 -15.84 4.84 19.38
CA ASP A 464 -16.46 3.80 20.20
C ASP A 464 -15.88 2.41 19.94
N LEU A 465 -14.97 2.28 18.96
CA LEU A 465 -14.30 1.01 18.69
C LEU A 465 -13.44 0.61 19.90
N PRO A 466 -13.68 -0.54 20.56
CA PRO A 466 -12.99 -0.89 21.80
C PRO A 466 -11.47 -1.03 21.64
N ARG A 467 -11.02 -1.57 20.50
CA ARG A 467 -9.62 -1.72 20.13
C ARG A 467 -9.44 -1.58 18.62
N GLY A 468 -8.42 -0.83 18.22
CA GLY A 468 -7.90 -0.91 16.86
C GLY A 468 -6.84 -2.02 16.74
N PHE A 469 -6.40 -2.26 15.50
CA PHE A 469 -5.27 -3.16 15.20
C PHE A 469 -4.21 -2.39 14.43
N ASP A 470 -2.96 -2.50 14.90
CA ASP A 470 -1.79 -1.94 14.24
C ASP A 470 -0.99 -3.08 13.60
N PRO A 471 -0.97 -3.19 12.26
CA PRO A 471 -0.27 -4.26 11.57
C PRO A 471 1.26 -4.13 11.64
N GLY A 472 1.80 -2.93 11.88
CA GLY A 472 3.24 -2.68 11.87
C GLY A 472 3.96 -3.30 13.08
N ASN A 473 3.26 -3.37 14.22
CA ASN A 473 3.80 -3.96 15.46
C ASN A 473 2.91 -5.09 16.04
N ALA A 474 1.89 -5.53 15.29
CA ALA A 474 0.86 -6.48 15.73
C ALA A 474 0.15 -6.09 17.05
N GLY A 475 0.22 -4.81 17.41
CA GLY A 475 -0.32 -4.25 18.65
C GLY A 475 -1.75 -3.73 18.49
N SER A 476 -2.26 -3.18 19.59
CA SER A 476 -3.54 -2.46 19.58
C SER A 476 -3.28 -0.97 19.37
N GLY A 477 -3.79 -0.41 18.27
CA GLY A 477 -3.67 1.01 17.96
C GLY A 477 -4.74 1.43 16.95
N LYS A 478 -5.19 2.69 17.05
CA LYS A 478 -6.18 3.29 16.13
C LYS A 478 -5.57 4.23 15.08
N VAL A 479 -4.26 4.47 15.17
CA VAL A 479 -3.56 5.49 14.37
C VAL A 479 -3.68 5.20 12.87
N LEU A 480 -3.53 3.95 12.46
CA LEU A 480 -3.68 3.56 11.05
C LEU A 480 -5.11 3.81 10.53
N GLN A 481 -6.13 3.49 11.33
CA GLN A 481 -7.53 3.67 10.97
C GLN A 481 -7.86 5.17 10.78
N TYR A 482 -7.41 6.02 11.71
CA TYR A 482 -7.54 7.47 11.57
C TYR A 482 -6.75 8.00 10.36
N GLY A 483 -5.51 7.53 10.16
CA GLY A 483 -4.73 7.85 8.97
C GLY A 483 -5.48 7.54 7.68
N GLY A 484 -6.16 6.39 7.60
CA GLY A 484 -6.91 5.97 6.42
C GLY A 484 -8.09 6.88 6.08
N ILE A 485 -8.92 7.23 7.08
CA ILE A 485 -10.07 8.12 6.84
C ILE A 485 -9.63 9.55 6.54
N ILE A 486 -8.57 10.04 7.20
CA ILE A 486 -8.02 11.38 6.96
C ILE A 486 -7.44 11.47 5.54
N ASP A 487 -6.72 10.45 5.09
CA ASP A 487 -6.14 10.41 3.73
C ASP A 487 -7.24 10.44 2.67
N ALA A 488 -8.24 9.57 2.80
CA ALA A 488 -9.35 9.48 1.84
C ALA A 488 -10.20 10.77 1.83
N ALA A 489 -10.46 11.35 3.00
CA ALA A 489 -11.22 12.59 3.15
C ALA A 489 -10.48 13.79 2.54
N ARG A 490 -9.18 13.95 2.85
CA ARG A 490 -8.37 15.04 2.29
C ARG A 490 -8.20 14.89 0.79
N GLU A 491 -7.94 13.69 0.28
CA GLU A 491 -7.88 13.45 -1.17
C GLU A 491 -9.19 13.88 -1.84
N ALA A 492 -10.34 13.52 -1.26
CA ALA A 492 -11.65 13.92 -1.75
C ALA A 492 -12.00 15.41 -1.50
N GLY A 493 -11.23 16.12 -0.68
CA GLY A 493 -11.55 17.50 -0.27
C GLY A 493 -12.64 17.63 0.80
N ASP A 494 -12.98 16.56 1.51
CA ASP A 494 -13.85 16.58 2.70
C ASP A 494 -13.03 16.97 3.94
N GLU A 495 -12.55 18.22 3.96
CA GLU A 495 -11.66 18.72 5.01
C GLU A 495 -12.35 18.74 6.39
N LYS A 496 -13.67 18.94 6.43
CA LYS A 496 -14.44 18.87 7.69
C LYS A 496 -14.34 17.49 8.34
N LEU A 497 -14.56 16.42 7.57
CA LEU A 497 -14.44 15.06 8.09
C LEU A 497 -12.99 14.73 8.47
N ALA A 498 -12.01 15.17 7.68
CA ALA A 498 -10.60 14.99 7.99
C ALA A 498 -10.22 15.66 9.32
N GLN A 499 -10.69 16.89 9.56
CA GLN A 499 -10.44 17.62 10.82
C GLN A 499 -11.16 16.99 12.01
N ALA A 500 -12.40 16.54 11.84
CA ALA A 500 -13.12 15.81 12.89
C ALA A 500 -12.38 14.52 13.29
N ALA A 501 -11.90 13.74 12.30
CA ALA A 501 -11.11 12.54 12.54
C ALA A 501 -9.74 12.84 13.16
N TRP A 502 -9.06 13.92 12.72
CA TRP A 502 -7.81 14.37 13.31
C TRP A 502 -7.99 14.78 14.78
N GLY A 503 -9.01 15.59 15.11
CA GLY A 503 -9.29 15.96 16.50
C GLY A 503 -9.61 14.75 17.37
N GLU A 504 -10.46 13.84 16.89
CA GLU A 504 -10.84 12.62 17.60
C GLU A 504 -9.65 11.67 17.85
N LEU A 505 -8.66 11.65 16.95
CA LEU A 505 -7.41 10.90 17.18
C LEU A 505 -6.71 11.37 18.46
N PHE A 506 -6.61 12.68 18.71
CA PHE A 506 -5.98 13.21 19.93
C PHE A 506 -6.80 12.96 21.19
N GLU A 507 -8.12 12.85 21.06
CA GLU A 507 -9.01 12.53 22.19
C GLU A 507 -8.94 11.04 22.57
N THR A 508 -8.70 10.17 21.59
CA THR A 508 -8.83 8.71 21.76
C THR A 508 -7.48 7.99 21.88
N THR A 509 -6.37 8.70 21.69
CA THR A 509 -5.01 8.13 21.80
C THR A 509 -4.14 8.93 22.75
N THR A 510 -3.18 8.26 23.38
CA THR A 510 -2.19 8.95 24.22
C THR A 510 -1.13 9.57 23.34
N VAL A 511 -1.04 10.91 23.35
CA VAL A 511 -0.11 11.68 22.52
C VAL A 511 0.95 12.34 23.39
N ALA A 512 2.21 12.26 22.97
CA ALA A 512 3.34 12.95 23.58
C ALA A 512 3.93 13.97 22.60
N ARG A 513 4.27 15.14 23.14
CA ARG A 513 4.92 16.25 22.43
C ARG A 513 6.27 16.51 23.10
N ASP A 514 7.36 16.24 22.39
CA ASP A 514 8.70 16.34 22.98
C ASP A 514 9.76 16.75 21.95
N HIS A 515 10.55 17.78 22.26
CA HIS A 515 11.63 18.31 21.40
C HIS A 515 11.19 18.53 19.93
N GLY A 516 10.00 19.10 19.73
CA GLY A 516 9.46 19.33 18.39
C GLY A 516 9.00 18.06 17.66
N ARG A 517 8.79 16.94 18.36
CA ARG A 517 8.30 15.67 17.82
C ARG A 517 6.93 15.33 18.36
N LEU A 518 6.12 14.69 17.51
CA LEU A 518 4.80 14.16 17.87
C LEU A 518 4.86 12.63 17.90
N ALA A 519 4.46 12.02 19.02
CA ALA A 519 4.44 10.57 19.19
C ALA A 519 3.08 10.09 19.70
N PHE A 520 2.62 8.96 19.18
CA PHE A 520 1.38 8.30 19.59
C PHE A 520 1.73 6.99 20.29
N ALA A 521 1.34 6.85 21.56
CA ALA A 521 1.72 5.68 22.35
C ALA A 521 1.18 4.39 21.73
N GLY A 522 2.06 3.40 21.55
CA GLY A 522 1.73 2.09 20.99
C GLY A 522 1.54 2.05 19.46
N ALA A 523 1.64 3.19 18.77
CA ALA A 523 1.62 3.22 17.31
C ALA A 523 2.94 2.70 16.74
N SER A 524 2.88 1.86 15.72
CA SER A 524 4.05 1.48 14.94
C SER A 524 4.56 2.65 14.10
N LEU A 525 5.83 2.59 13.70
CA LEU A 525 6.41 3.51 12.73
C LEU A 525 5.61 3.53 11.43
N GLN A 526 5.10 2.38 11.00
CA GLN A 526 4.24 2.28 9.81
C GLN A 526 2.95 3.11 9.97
N SER A 527 2.26 2.97 11.10
CA SER A 527 1.05 3.74 11.38
C SER A 527 1.32 5.23 11.48
N THR A 528 2.41 5.62 12.14
CA THR A 528 2.84 7.03 12.26
C THR A 528 3.20 7.62 10.89
N ALA A 529 3.94 6.88 10.06
CA ALA A 529 4.30 7.32 8.71
C ALA A 529 3.06 7.41 7.80
N PHE A 530 2.10 6.48 7.92
CA PHE A 530 0.85 6.58 7.17
C PHE A 530 0.02 7.79 7.63
N LEU A 531 -0.11 8.01 8.94
CA LEU A 531 -0.75 9.23 9.46
C LEU A 531 -0.06 10.49 8.94
N ALA A 532 1.28 10.51 8.86
CA ALA A 532 2.03 11.63 8.30
C ALA A 532 1.71 11.85 6.82
N LYS A 533 1.67 10.80 5.99
CA LYS A 533 1.19 10.88 4.60
C LYS A 533 -0.20 11.54 4.54
N SER A 534 -1.13 11.09 5.36
CA SER A 534 -2.49 11.64 5.45
C SER A 534 -2.49 13.10 5.92
N ALA A 535 -1.63 13.43 6.88
CA ALA A 535 -1.45 14.74 7.46
C ALA A 535 -0.98 15.77 6.41
N PHE A 536 -0.17 15.34 5.46
CA PHE A 536 0.41 16.24 4.45
C PHE A 536 -0.43 16.38 3.20
N ASN A 537 -1.39 15.47 2.98
CA ASN A 537 -2.26 15.47 1.81
C ASN A 537 -3.19 16.70 1.75
N ARG A 538 -3.78 16.93 0.56
CA ARG A 538 -4.76 17.97 0.22
C ARG A 538 -5.76 17.43 -0.81
N LYS A 539 -6.78 18.23 -1.18
CA LYS A 539 -7.72 17.86 -2.26
C LYS A 539 -6.95 17.52 -3.55
N GLY A 540 -7.13 16.28 -4.03
CA GLY A 540 -6.46 15.73 -5.20
C GLY A 540 -4.94 15.62 -5.12
N GLY A 541 -4.34 15.71 -3.93
CA GLY A 541 -2.88 15.79 -3.77
C GLY A 541 -2.17 14.53 -4.29
N TRP A 542 -2.67 13.34 -3.95
CA TRP A 542 -2.11 12.08 -4.42
C TRP A 542 -2.35 11.88 -5.92
N LEU A 543 -3.57 12.15 -6.40
CA LEU A 543 -3.92 12.08 -7.82
C LEU A 543 -3.05 13.02 -8.66
N ASP A 544 -2.84 14.25 -8.21
CA ASP A 544 -2.00 15.23 -8.90
C ASP A 544 -0.52 14.82 -8.88
N LEU A 545 0.00 14.31 -7.76
CA LEU A 545 1.36 13.78 -7.68
C LEU A 545 1.58 12.70 -8.76
N ILE A 546 0.60 11.82 -8.97
CA ILE A 546 0.72 10.73 -9.95
C ILE A 546 0.47 11.17 -11.39
N GLU A 547 -0.52 12.03 -11.64
CA GLU A 547 -0.95 12.34 -13.02
C GLU A 547 -0.38 13.64 -13.58
N ARG A 548 -0.13 14.64 -12.74
CA ARG A 548 0.30 15.99 -13.17
C ARG A 548 1.75 16.30 -12.80
N GLY A 549 2.16 15.96 -11.58
CA GLY A 549 3.53 16.23 -11.10
C GLY A 549 3.74 17.72 -10.85
N LEU A 550 5.00 18.15 -10.81
CA LEU A 550 5.33 19.56 -10.57
C LEU A 550 4.91 20.44 -11.77
N PRO A 551 4.12 21.51 -11.56
CA PRO A 551 3.98 22.60 -12.53
C PRO A 551 5.35 23.18 -12.91
N ASP A 552 5.43 23.78 -14.10
CA ASP A 552 6.68 24.30 -14.67
C ASP A 552 7.37 25.33 -13.75
N ALA A 553 6.59 26.20 -13.12
CA ALA A 553 7.06 27.16 -12.13
C ALA A 553 7.78 26.49 -10.94
N TRP A 554 7.24 25.37 -10.42
CA TRP A 554 7.86 24.64 -9.31
C TRP A 554 9.09 23.84 -9.74
N LEU A 555 9.09 23.35 -10.99
CA LEU A 555 10.19 22.56 -11.54
C LEU A 555 11.42 23.40 -11.87
N HIS A 556 11.26 24.67 -12.24
CA HIS A 556 12.37 25.53 -12.67
C HIS A 556 12.66 26.72 -11.76
N GLY A 557 11.73 27.07 -10.87
CA GLY A 557 11.86 28.22 -9.98
C GLY A 557 12.89 28.03 -8.84
N PRO A 558 13.21 29.14 -8.13
CA PRO A 558 14.12 29.11 -6.99
C PRO A 558 13.65 28.18 -5.87
N VAL A 559 14.62 27.60 -5.16
CA VAL A 559 14.35 26.70 -4.04
C VAL A 559 15.22 26.94 -2.82
N LEU A 560 14.69 26.57 -1.66
CA LEU A 560 15.47 26.37 -0.46
C LEU A 560 16.22 25.04 -0.58
N ASP A 561 17.51 25.14 -0.92
CA ASP A 561 18.39 24.00 -1.17
C ASP A 561 19.02 23.45 0.10
N ALA A 562 19.27 24.30 1.10
CA ALA A 562 19.70 23.83 2.42
C ALA A 562 19.33 24.79 3.55
N VAL A 563 19.04 24.21 4.71
CA VAL A 563 18.95 24.85 6.03
C VAL A 563 19.33 23.79 7.07
N ALA A 564 19.94 24.18 8.19
CA ALA A 564 20.36 23.23 9.21
C ALA A 564 19.15 22.55 9.88
N TYR A 565 19.12 21.21 9.85
CA TYR A 565 18.04 20.40 10.44
C TYR A 565 17.90 20.57 11.96
N ALA A 566 19.00 20.90 12.64
CA ALA A 566 19.03 21.19 14.07
C ALA A 566 18.42 22.57 14.40
N ASP A 567 18.39 23.49 13.43
CA ASP A 567 18.02 24.89 13.67
C ASP A 567 16.57 25.16 13.22
N ALA A 568 16.14 24.61 12.09
CA ALA A 568 14.87 24.98 11.47
C ALA A 568 13.97 23.80 11.09
N MET A 569 12.66 23.99 11.27
CA MET A 569 11.59 23.19 10.69
C MET A 569 10.90 24.01 9.58
N VAL A 570 10.84 23.47 8.37
CA VAL A 570 10.13 24.09 7.24
C VAL A 570 8.65 23.72 7.28
N ALA A 571 7.77 24.72 7.40
CA ALA A 571 6.31 24.52 7.47
C ALA A 571 5.61 24.73 6.12
N ARG A 572 6.24 25.47 5.19
CA ARG A 572 5.78 25.70 3.81
C ARG A 572 6.94 26.20 2.95
N ALA A 573 6.99 25.82 1.67
CA ALA A 573 7.93 26.40 0.70
C ALA A 573 7.34 26.39 -0.73
N GLU A 574 7.18 27.55 -1.35
CA GLU A 574 6.55 27.69 -2.67
C GLU A 574 7.36 28.64 -3.55
N THR A 575 7.39 28.35 -4.85
CA THR A 575 7.96 29.26 -5.86
C THR A 575 6.90 29.58 -6.91
N ASP A 576 6.92 30.82 -7.40
CA ASP A 576 6.13 31.27 -8.54
C ASP A 576 6.88 31.14 -9.88
N GLY A 577 8.07 30.52 -9.86
CA GLY A 577 8.99 30.40 -11.00
C GLY A 577 10.09 31.45 -11.01
N THR A 578 9.96 32.55 -10.25
CA THR A 578 10.94 33.65 -10.21
C THR A 578 11.37 34.03 -8.80
N GLY A 579 10.47 33.93 -7.83
CA GLY A 579 10.69 34.14 -6.41
C GLY A 579 10.42 32.86 -5.59
N LEU A 580 10.65 32.96 -4.29
CA LEU A 580 10.50 31.88 -3.33
C LEU A 580 9.95 32.42 -2.01
N ASP A 581 8.87 31.80 -1.53
CA ASP A 581 8.30 32.07 -0.21
C ASP A 581 8.43 30.84 0.67
N VAL A 582 8.98 31.02 1.88
CA VAL A 582 9.21 29.95 2.86
C VAL A 582 8.68 30.37 4.22
N VAL A 583 8.11 29.42 4.96
CA VAL A 583 7.80 29.60 6.38
C VAL A 583 8.60 28.63 7.22
N LEU A 584 9.34 29.17 8.18
CA LEU A 584 10.27 28.45 9.05
C LEU A 584 9.89 28.63 10.51
N HIS A 585 10.07 27.58 11.30
CA HIS A 585 10.01 27.64 12.76
C HIS A 585 11.35 27.14 13.33
N PRO A 586 11.89 27.75 14.39
CA PRO A 586 13.07 27.19 15.02
C PRO A 586 12.73 25.87 15.72
N VAL A 587 13.69 24.94 15.75
CA VAL A 587 13.52 23.66 16.46
C VAL A 587 13.46 23.89 17.98
N SER A 588 14.36 24.72 18.50
CA SER A 588 14.43 25.04 19.92
C SER A 588 15.00 26.45 20.12
N GLY A 589 14.25 27.31 20.80
CA GLY A 589 14.65 28.69 21.08
C GLY A 589 14.80 29.55 19.83
N ALA A 590 15.30 30.77 19.99
CA ALA A 590 15.65 31.61 18.84
C ALA A 590 17.05 31.25 18.33
N VAL A 591 17.24 31.20 17.01
CA VAL A 591 18.52 30.81 16.38
C VAL A 591 18.76 31.61 15.11
N THR A 592 20.01 31.92 14.81
CA THR A 592 20.42 32.44 13.50
C THR A 592 20.94 31.27 12.67
N THR A 593 20.33 31.02 11.51
CA THR A 593 20.76 29.97 10.57
C THR A 593 20.93 30.55 9.17
N ASP A 594 21.82 29.94 8.39
CA ASP A 594 21.96 30.25 6.98
C ASP A 594 20.94 29.48 6.14
N LEU A 595 20.28 30.19 5.23
CA LEU A 595 19.46 29.61 4.17
C LEU A 595 20.30 29.58 2.89
N THR A 596 20.46 28.41 2.31
CA THR A 596 21.09 28.25 0.99
C THR A 596 20.00 28.12 -0.07
N LEU A 597 20.05 29.01 -1.04
CA LEU A 597 19.14 29.09 -2.16
C LEU A 597 19.81 28.52 -3.41
N ALA A 598 19.03 27.87 -4.26
CA ALA A 598 19.46 27.42 -5.58
C ALA A 598 18.39 27.73 -6.63
N ARG A 599 18.74 27.54 -7.92
CA ARG A 599 17.88 27.86 -9.07
C ARG A 599 17.46 29.34 -9.13
N LEU A 600 18.29 30.23 -8.60
CA LEU A 600 18.18 31.66 -8.86
C LEU A 600 18.71 31.97 -10.26
N THR A 601 18.26 33.07 -10.85
CA THR A 601 18.84 33.56 -12.10
C THR A 601 20.29 34.00 -11.85
N PRO A 602 21.29 33.43 -12.53
CA PRO A 602 22.70 33.74 -12.30
C PRO A 602 23.00 35.23 -12.36
N HIS A 603 23.87 35.71 -11.47
CA HIS A 603 24.28 37.13 -11.35
C HIS A 603 23.15 38.14 -11.08
N SER A 604 21.93 37.68 -10.82
CA SER A 604 20.80 38.55 -10.55
C SER A 604 20.73 38.94 -9.07
N ARG A 605 20.20 40.14 -8.80
CA ARG A 605 19.99 40.63 -7.44
C ARG A 605 18.62 40.18 -6.94
N TYR A 606 18.58 39.74 -5.68
CA TYR A 606 17.37 39.36 -4.99
C TYR A 606 17.23 40.15 -3.69
N VAL A 607 15.98 40.47 -3.35
CA VAL A 607 15.58 41.06 -2.08
C VAL A 607 15.03 39.93 -1.21
N VAL A 608 15.61 39.78 -0.03
CA VAL A 608 15.16 38.82 0.99
C VAL A 608 14.50 39.61 2.11
N ASP A 609 13.21 39.40 2.33
CA ASP A 609 12.49 39.88 3.51
C ASP A 609 12.29 38.71 4.47
N ALA A 610 12.89 38.80 5.65
CA ALA A 610 12.78 37.78 6.69
C ALA A 610 12.44 38.43 8.03
N GLY A 611 11.25 38.16 8.56
CA GLY A 611 10.82 38.65 9.88
C GLY A 611 10.87 40.18 10.01
N GLY A 612 10.62 40.92 8.92
CA GLY A 612 10.66 42.39 8.89
C GLY A 612 12.06 42.98 8.66
N ARG A 613 13.07 42.16 8.37
CA ARG A 613 14.41 42.60 7.96
C ARG A 613 14.64 42.33 6.48
N THR A 614 14.87 43.39 5.72
CA THR A 614 15.20 43.31 4.30
C THR A 614 16.71 43.25 4.08
N THR A 615 17.18 42.27 3.32
CA THR A 615 18.59 42.09 2.92
C THR A 615 18.68 41.90 1.40
N ASN A 616 19.73 42.42 0.77
CA ASN A 616 19.99 42.16 -0.65
C ASN A 616 21.05 41.07 -0.80
N ILE A 617 20.81 40.12 -1.69
CA ILE A 617 21.77 39.09 -2.09
C ILE A 617 21.97 39.10 -3.60
N VAL A 618 23.06 38.50 -4.06
CA VAL A 618 23.35 38.32 -5.49
C VAL A 618 23.59 36.84 -5.73
N ALA A 619 22.90 36.27 -6.71
CA ALA A 619 23.13 34.89 -7.12
C ALA A 619 24.51 34.76 -7.79
N ASP A 620 25.21 33.68 -7.50
CA ASP A 620 26.48 33.33 -8.14
C ASP A 620 26.27 32.84 -9.59
N ALA A 621 27.35 32.35 -10.21
CA ALA A 621 27.32 31.84 -11.59
C ALA A 621 26.48 30.55 -11.74
N ASP A 622 26.31 29.79 -10.65
CA ASP A 622 25.55 28.55 -10.60
C ASP A 622 24.09 28.79 -10.16
N GLY A 623 23.69 30.05 -9.99
CA GLY A 623 22.35 30.42 -9.54
C GLY A 623 22.11 30.11 -8.05
N ARG A 624 23.15 30.18 -7.23
CA ARG A 624 23.09 29.92 -5.78
C ARG A 624 23.38 31.18 -4.97
N ALA A 625 22.85 31.23 -3.76
CA ALA A 625 23.15 32.29 -2.79
C ALA A 625 22.90 31.81 -1.37
N SER A 626 23.51 32.46 -0.38
CA SER A 626 23.26 32.19 1.03
C SER A 626 22.86 33.47 1.77
N VAL A 627 21.95 33.35 2.73
CA VAL A 627 21.49 34.47 3.57
C VAL A 627 21.26 34.01 5.01
N ALA A 628 21.84 34.75 5.95
CA ALA A 628 21.63 34.52 7.38
C ALA A 628 20.26 35.08 7.82
N VAL A 629 19.43 34.24 8.43
CA VAL A 629 18.09 34.59 8.93
C VAL A 629 17.99 34.29 10.42
N ASN A 630 17.38 35.21 11.16
CA ASN A 630 17.06 35.00 12.58
C ASN A 630 15.67 34.36 12.68
N LEU A 631 15.60 33.16 13.22
CA LEU A 631 14.38 32.42 13.48
C LEU A 631 13.94 32.65 14.92
N ALA A 632 12.74 33.18 15.11
CA ALA A 632 12.12 33.36 16.42
C ALA A 632 10.61 33.11 16.30
N GLY A 633 10.18 31.87 16.58
CA GLY A 633 8.82 31.41 16.28
C GLY A 633 8.57 31.34 14.77
N ARG A 634 7.31 31.54 14.36
CA ARG A 634 6.91 31.53 12.95
C ARG A 634 7.59 32.67 12.17
N THR A 635 8.51 32.33 11.28
CA THR A 635 9.28 33.29 10.48
C THR A 635 8.97 33.09 9.01
N ALA A 636 8.26 34.06 8.41
CA ALA A 636 8.05 34.11 6.96
C ALA A 636 9.27 34.75 6.30
N VAL A 637 9.74 34.12 5.21
CA VAL A 637 10.86 34.58 4.40
C VAL A 637 10.41 34.65 2.95
N SER A 638 10.48 35.83 2.35
CA SER A 638 10.20 36.05 0.93
C SER A 638 11.48 36.45 0.20
N ILE A 639 11.76 35.77 -0.92
CA ILE A 639 12.90 36.02 -1.78
C ILE A 639 12.36 36.40 -3.16
N GLN A 640 12.58 37.64 -3.57
CA GLN A 640 12.05 38.19 -4.81
C GLN A 640 13.16 38.81 -5.66
N PRO A 641 13.13 38.70 -7.00
CA PRO A 641 14.03 39.45 -7.86
C PRO A 641 13.94 40.94 -7.54
N ALA A 642 15.07 41.63 -7.42
CA ALA A 642 15.07 43.07 -7.22
C ALA A 642 14.49 43.75 -8.48
N SER A 643 13.47 44.60 -8.31
CA SER A 643 12.92 45.38 -9.44
C SER A 643 14.06 46.10 -10.18
N PRO A 644 14.07 46.09 -11.53
CA PRO A 644 15.07 46.84 -12.26
C PRO A 644 15.00 48.30 -11.81
N ARG A 645 16.12 48.87 -11.37
CA ARG A 645 16.21 50.31 -11.07
C ARG A 645 15.66 51.04 -12.28
N SER A 646 14.62 51.86 -12.09
CA SER A 646 14.28 52.85 -13.10
C SER A 646 15.52 53.71 -13.29
N THR A 647 16.18 53.58 -14.43
CA THR A 647 17.12 54.58 -14.88
C THR A 647 16.26 55.81 -15.15
N GLY A 648 16.14 56.69 -14.15
CA GLY A 648 15.62 58.03 -14.37
C GLY A 648 16.34 58.67 -15.54
N PRO A 649 15.66 59.51 -16.35
CA PRO A 649 16.24 60.06 -17.56
C PRO A 649 17.54 60.78 -17.20
N ALA A 650 18.61 60.47 -17.94
CA ALA A 650 19.85 61.21 -17.87
C ALA A 650 19.53 62.69 -18.13
N SER A 651 19.64 63.51 -17.10
CA SER A 651 19.61 64.96 -17.23
C SER A 651 20.87 65.39 -17.98
N THR A 652 20.72 65.68 -19.27
CA THR A 652 21.59 66.63 -19.98
C THR A 652 21.03 68.03 -19.81
#